data_AF-A0A226E6W6-F1
#
_entry.id   AF-A0A226E6W6-F1
#
_cell.length_a   1.000
_cell.length_b   1.000
_cell.length_c   1.000
_cell.angle_alpha   90.00
_cell.angle_beta   90.00
_cell.angle_gamma   90.00
#
_symmetry.space_group_name_H-M   'P 1'
#
loop_
_entity.id
_entity.type
_entity.pdbx_description
1 polymer ?
#
loop_
_entity_poly.entity_id
_entity_poly.type
_entity_poly.pdbx_seq_one_letter_code
_entity_poly.pdbx_strand_id
1 'polypeptide(L)'
;MEEEGHSSGEDFVVRRPPVAPMMEGEEEVAGPSSNKRSKRQSSPTHQTPSVKLLPVEKKKHPLAPTGYLNPPGTKDTEKRKSVTSTSSAREDDDFEPIPWYYFPEEEGEIQDEGSGGIYIRTGELAEEFEVRYSGGASESRIGKIKTEEGVDLIRKTILQLVGKDSPSAPELDIEESSPELIFTQKEEGLTDDERELLFTKIFEAGGRVPVVDKPDWNLIIHKAPTTGIIHLCIESMRRQAGGDSEYRAYRLCTKENCYQYQRTTASAVLPKCLSHKETLINTVMGVTPYEERNTLVRIHVKFLNSVRLNSSDSETKHETKLHMSKTISTYQTWKDYCATKEVHPIPKEISMHHYDNEQDALKRLALESTIGMMMKLAPGTMPFINLDAVIPFSYGMEDEIDTRLKELGMHLKILRKLKPEENVAYPFPGQYLLGTPAADTQKPEKGTAFLYTITSREMWYFGWSDTPDFKIRLDGRRTDGASEYKRITEARTYPPGINAPTLTCSLLAKCADKDKETIEAKMIISGYIAYLLGLRNPLRPQNRSARCYSTNKCVLLSLIGPGAWSEICQFIKLFWRVEPMLGKFEKQLRSKNRVKMDEAEEQSDGEDESSEDEDYNPAKDMHNQNESSESDVGLFTDAESVASGSNGSGSDSY
;
A
#
# COMPACT_ATOMS: atom_id res chain seq x y z
N MET A 1 12.16 36.57 54.09
CA MET A 1 11.97 35.28 54.80
C MET A 1 11.78 34.21 53.73
N GLU A 2 12.69 34.09 52.75
CA GLU A 2 14.15 33.76 52.79
C GLU A 2 14.29 32.29 52.32
N GLU A 3 14.93 31.95 51.20
CA GLU A 3 16.37 32.10 50.81
C GLU A 3 17.30 31.23 51.69
N GLU A 4 18.25 30.42 51.19
CA GLU A 4 18.53 29.83 49.85
C GLU A 4 18.96 28.33 50.11
N GLY A 5 19.46 27.49 49.20
CA GLY A 5 19.94 27.71 47.84
C GLY A 5 20.75 26.56 47.23
N HIS A 6 21.10 26.69 45.93
CA HIS A 6 22.11 25.91 45.19
C HIS A 6 21.91 24.35 45.12
N SER A 7 22.67 23.54 44.37
CA SER A 7 23.28 23.63 43.01
C SER A 7 23.91 22.26 42.66
N SER A 8 24.10 21.92 41.36
CA SER A 8 24.72 20.67 40.83
C SER A 8 24.00 19.35 41.23
N GLY A 9 24.22 18.19 40.61
CA GLY A 9 25.06 17.79 39.46
C GLY A 9 25.38 16.29 39.56
N GLU A 10 25.57 15.60 38.42
CA GLU A 10 25.94 14.16 38.33
C GLU A 10 24.86 13.18 38.89
N ASP A 11 24.73 11.90 38.49
CA ASP A 11 25.39 11.16 37.41
C ASP A 11 24.45 10.07 36.82
N PHE A 12 24.48 9.83 35.50
CA PHE A 12 23.66 8.79 34.84
C PHE A 12 24.42 7.46 34.72
N VAL A 13 24.46 6.69 35.81
CA VAL A 13 25.19 5.41 35.87
C VAL A 13 24.54 4.32 34.99
N VAL A 14 25.05 4.18 33.75
CA VAL A 14 24.67 3.10 32.83
C VAL A 14 25.17 1.76 33.36
N ARG A 15 24.25 0.96 33.92
CA ARG A 15 24.54 -0.43 34.34
C ARG A 15 24.86 -1.30 33.12
N ARG A 16 26.11 -1.77 33.01
CA ARG A 16 26.50 -2.81 32.04
C ARG A 16 25.94 -4.17 32.47
N PRO A 17 25.58 -5.06 31.53
CA PRO A 17 25.30 -6.47 31.83
C PRO A 17 26.59 -7.21 32.27
N PRO A 18 26.47 -8.35 32.97
CA PRO A 18 27.62 -9.06 33.54
C PRO A 18 28.51 -9.70 32.48
N VAL A 19 29.82 -9.72 32.76
CA VAL A 19 30.84 -10.41 31.97
C VAL A 19 30.88 -11.89 32.37
N ALA A 20 30.85 -12.80 31.38
CA ALA A 20 31.08 -14.22 31.62
C ALA A 20 32.58 -14.49 31.86
N PRO A 21 32.96 -15.39 32.80
CA PRO A 21 34.35 -15.65 33.12
C PRO A 21 35.06 -16.42 32.00
N MET A 22 36.30 -16.03 31.71
CA MET A 22 37.24 -16.86 30.94
C MET A 22 37.77 -17.99 31.83
N MET A 23 38.02 -19.16 31.23
CA MET A 23 38.90 -20.18 31.82
C MET A 23 40.29 -20.08 31.16
N GLU A 24 41.33 -20.26 31.95
CA GLU A 24 42.74 -20.36 31.50
C GLU A 24 43.24 -21.82 31.63
N GLY A 25 44.27 -22.18 30.87
CA GLY A 25 44.98 -23.47 30.93
C GLY A 25 44.32 -24.57 30.08
N GLU A 26 45.04 -25.33 29.24
CA GLU A 26 46.39 -25.88 29.40
C GLU A 26 47.26 -25.80 28.13
N GLU A 27 48.58 -25.99 28.30
CA GLU A 27 49.56 -26.16 27.21
C GLU A 27 49.78 -27.64 26.88
N GLU A 28 50.11 -27.98 25.62
CA GLU A 28 51.21 -28.93 25.37
C GLU A 28 51.87 -28.72 23.99
N VAL A 29 53.00 -29.40 23.75
CA VAL A 29 54.07 -28.91 22.85
C VAL A 29 54.52 -29.96 21.82
N ALA A 30 54.53 -29.58 20.52
CA ALA A 30 55.48 -30.09 19.52
C ALA A 30 55.58 -29.19 18.28
N GLY A 31 56.79 -29.05 17.72
CA GLY A 31 57.05 -28.49 16.37
C GLY A 31 57.67 -29.55 15.44
N PRO A 32 58.46 -29.19 14.39
CA PRO A 32 58.91 -27.83 14.05
C PRO A 32 59.00 -27.49 12.52
N SER A 33 59.19 -26.19 12.25
CA SER A 33 60.07 -25.62 11.20
C SER A 33 59.89 -25.99 9.71
N SER A 34 59.61 -24.97 8.89
CA SER A 34 60.65 -24.52 7.94
C SER A 34 60.60 -23.00 7.71
N ASN A 35 61.77 -22.36 7.55
CA ASN A 35 61.90 -20.91 7.45
C ASN A 35 61.86 -20.42 6.00
N LYS A 36 61.15 -19.30 5.74
CA LYS A 36 61.53 -18.34 4.67
C LYS A 36 61.19 -16.91 5.08
N ARG A 37 62.23 -16.08 5.19
CA ARG A 37 62.20 -14.71 5.74
C ARG A 37 62.46 -13.70 4.62
N SER A 38 61.50 -12.81 4.32
CA SER A 38 61.74 -11.68 3.41
C SER A 38 60.95 -10.42 3.83
N LYS A 39 61.70 -9.43 4.32
CA LYS A 39 61.44 -7.98 4.41
C LYS A 39 60.02 -7.49 4.82
N ARG A 40 59.99 -6.74 5.93
CA ARG A 40 59.03 -5.64 6.12
C ARG A 40 58.97 -4.77 4.85
N GLN A 41 57.79 -4.56 4.31
CA GLN A 41 57.43 -3.32 3.61
C GLN A 41 56.59 -2.45 4.55
N SER A 42 56.59 -1.14 4.31
CA SER A 42 55.82 -0.17 5.10
C SER A 42 54.32 -0.43 4.97
N SER A 43 53.62 -0.42 6.11
CA SER A 43 52.16 -0.35 6.15
C SER A 43 51.66 0.82 5.30
N PRO A 44 50.71 0.61 4.37
CA PRO A 44 50.08 1.72 3.66
C PRO A 44 49.37 2.64 4.65
N THR A 45 49.55 3.96 4.47
CA THR A 45 48.73 4.97 5.15
C THR A 45 47.25 4.66 4.88
N HIS A 46 46.40 4.71 5.91
CA HIS A 46 44.95 4.67 5.70
C HIS A 46 44.55 5.82 4.78
N GLN A 47 44.23 5.50 3.52
CA GLN A 47 43.62 6.45 2.60
C GLN A 47 42.16 6.61 3.02
N THR A 48 41.76 7.83 3.35
CA THR A 48 40.35 8.21 3.46
C THR A 48 39.65 7.78 2.17
N PRO A 49 38.51 7.07 2.21
CA PRO A 49 37.87 6.57 1.00
C PRO A 49 37.49 7.74 0.08
N SER A 50 38.19 7.85 -1.06
CA SER A 50 37.98 8.92 -2.02
C SER A 50 36.66 8.70 -2.74
N VAL A 51 35.62 9.44 -2.33
CA VAL A 51 34.27 9.36 -2.91
C VAL A 51 34.35 9.64 -4.41
N LYS A 52 34.13 8.60 -5.21
CA LYS A 52 34.39 8.64 -6.66
C LYS A 52 33.23 9.32 -7.38
N LEU A 53 33.54 10.44 -8.04
CA LEU A 53 32.62 11.13 -8.96
C LEU A 53 32.15 10.20 -10.10
N LEU A 54 30.95 10.44 -10.61
CA LEU A 54 30.37 9.62 -11.67
C LEU A 54 31.10 9.84 -13.01
N PRO A 55 31.14 8.81 -13.88
CA PRO A 55 31.59 8.98 -15.26
C PRO A 55 30.65 9.94 -16.00
N VAL A 56 31.25 10.87 -16.74
CA VAL A 56 30.56 11.88 -17.54
C VAL A 56 30.96 11.77 -18.99
N GLU A 57 30.00 11.98 -19.87
CA GLU A 57 30.25 12.04 -21.31
C GLU A 57 30.86 13.39 -21.67
N LYS A 58 31.90 13.36 -22.51
CA LYS A 58 32.65 14.55 -22.95
C LYS A 58 32.34 14.96 -24.39
N LYS A 59 31.45 14.23 -25.05
CA LYS A 59 30.96 14.50 -26.41
C LYS A 59 29.51 14.00 -26.54
N LYS A 60 28.75 14.65 -27.42
CA LYS A 60 27.42 14.24 -27.87
C LYS A 60 27.51 13.01 -28.78
N HIS A 61 26.41 12.24 -28.89
CA HIS A 61 26.33 11.13 -29.83
C HIS A 61 26.39 11.64 -31.29
N PRO A 62 27.23 11.08 -32.19
CA PRO A 62 27.45 11.63 -33.54
C PRO A 62 26.22 11.76 -34.43
N LEU A 63 25.18 10.96 -34.18
CA LEU A 63 23.91 10.96 -34.93
C LEU A 63 22.77 11.72 -34.23
N ALA A 64 23.04 12.48 -33.16
CA ALA A 64 22.02 13.24 -32.45
C ALA A 64 21.83 14.64 -33.08
N PRO A 65 20.58 15.07 -33.40
CA PRO A 65 20.31 16.39 -33.97
C PRO A 65 20.54 17.53 -32.97
N THR A 66 20.67 18.77 -33.46
CA THR A 66 20.83 19.99 -32.65
C THR A 66 19.80 20.06 -31.53
N GLY A 67 20.24 20.25 -30.29
CA GLY A 67 19.37 20.32 -29.11
C GLY A 67 19.06 18.99 -28.42
N TYR A 68 19.57 17.87 -28.94
CA TYR A 68 19.34 16.51 -28.40
C TYR A 68 20.65 15.79 -28.08
N LEU A 69 20.65 14.96 -27.03
CA LEU A 69 21.83 14.17 -26.62
C LEU A 69 21.90 12.78 -27.29
N ASN A 70 20.78 12.28 -27.81
CA ASN A 70 20.62 10.93 -28.37
C ASN A 70 20.02 11.01 -29.79
N PRO A 71 20.29 10.02 -30.68
CA PRO A 71 19.73 10.00 -32.03
C PRO A 71 18.21 9.73 -32.05
N PRO A 72 17.50 10.10 -33.13
CA PRO A 72 16.10 9.75 -33.33
C PRO A 72 15.92 8.23 -33.32
N GLY A 73 14.80 7.75 -32.77
CA GLY A 73 14.55 6.30 -32.67
C GLY A 73 15.40 5.55 -31.65
N THR A 74 16.22 6.23 -30.83
CA THR A 74 16.85 5.61 -29.65
C THR A 74 15.77 4.91 -28.81
N LYS A 75 16.03 3.66 -28.47
CA LYS A 75 15.23 2.87 -27.53
C LYS A 75 16.16 2.29 -26.47
N ASP A 76 15.59 1.90 -25.34
CA ASP A 76 16.31 1.08 -24.37
C ASP A 76 16.56 -0.30 -25.00
N THR A 77 17.82 -0.59 -25.35
CA THR A 77 18.20 -1.86 -26.00
C THR A 77 18.57 -2.95 -24.99
N GLU A 78 18.77 -2.61 -23.72
CA GLU A 78 19.18 -3.55 -22.67
C GLU A 78 17.98 -4.08 -21.87
N LYS A 79 17.16 -4.93 -22.52
CA LYS A 79 16.52 -6.01 -21.75
C LYS A 79 17.65 -6.83 -21.11
N ARG A 80 17.84 -6.68 -19.79
CA ARG A 80 18.87 -7.34 -18.98
C ARG A 80 18.97 -8.84 -19.30
N LYS A 81 19.94 -9.22 -20.15
CA LYS A 81 20.22 -10.61 -20.54
C LYS A 81 21.69 -11.00 -20.44
N SER A 82 22.58 -10.06 -20.14
CA SER A 82 24.02 -10.27 -20.00
C SER A 82 24.44 -10.46 -18.55
N VAL A 83 25.13 -11.57 -18.27
CA VAL A 83 25.93 -11.73 -17.05
C VAL A 83 27.09 -10.74 -17.11
N THR A 84 27.37 -10.05 -16.00
CA THR A 84 28.59 -9.25 -15.82
C THR A 84 29.49 -9.94 -14.79
N SER A 85 30.77 -9.57 -14.74
CA SER A 85 31.73 -10.10 -13.76
C SER A 85 31.39 -9.77 -12.29
N THR A 86 30.39 -8.93 -12.04
CA THR A 86 29.90 -8.56 -10.69
C THR A 86 28.39 -8.79 -10.50
N SER A 87 27.69 -9.33 -11.50
CA SER A 87 26.25 -9.66 -11.40
C SER A 87 25.84 -10.76 -12.38
N SER A 88 25.24 -11.84 -11.91
CA SER A 88 24.49 -12.74 -12.78
C SER A 88 23.36 -11.98 -13.51
N ALA A 89 23.11 -12.35 -14.78
CA ALA A 89 21.80 -12.14 -15.36
C ALA A 89 20.83 -12.97 -14.52
N ARG A 90 19.73 -12.36 -14.08
CA ARG A 90 18.77 -13.01 -13.20
C ARG A 90 17.74 -13.75 -14.04
N GLU A 91 17.39 -14.95 -13.62
CA GLU A 91 16.15 -15.65 -13.95
C GLU A 91 14.99 -14.91 -13.22
N ASP A 92 14.82 -13.65 -13.61
CA ASP A 92 13.88 -12.70 -13.01
C ASP A 92 12.48 -12.80 -13.64
N ASP A 93 12.40 -13.42 -14.82
CA ASP A 93 11.19 -13.71 -15.60
C ASP A 93 10.48 -14.99 -15.10
N ASP A 94 11.23 -15.98 -14.60
CA ASP A 94 10.73 -17.27 -14.07
C ASP A 94 10.36 -17.22 -12.56
N PHE A 95 10.08 -16.04 -12.01
CA PHE A 95 9.71 -15.89 -10.61
C PHE A 95 8.23 -16.25 -10.37
N GLU A 96 8.00 -17.48 -9.91
CA GLU A 96 6.73 -17.87 -9.30
C GLU A 96 6.69 -17.45 -7.81
N PRO A 97 5.63 -16.78 -7.34
CA PRO A 97 5.45 -16.50 -5.92
C PRO A 97 5.12 -17.78 -5.15
N ILE A 98 5.57 -17.88 -3.90
CA ILE A 98 5.22 -19.02 -3.02
C ILE A 98 3.68 -19.15 -2.99
N PRO A 99 3.10 -20.28 -3.43
CA PRO A 99 1.66 -20.49 -3.35
C PRO A 99 1.24 -20.56 -1.89
N TRP A 100 0.03 -20.11 -1.59
CA TRP A 100 -0.50 -20.13 -0.22
C TRP A 100 -1.66 -21.11 -0.10
N TYR A 101 -1.67 -21.86 1.00
CA TYR A 101 -2.65 -22.92 1.25
C TYR A 101 -3.15 -22.87 2.69
N TYR A 102 -4.43 -23.20 2.85
CA TYR A 102 -5.13 -23.34 4.12
C TYR A 102 -5.33 -24.82 4.46
N PHE A 103 -4.92 -25.22 5.67
CA PHE A 103 -4.96 -26.59 6.16
C PHE A 103 -5.62 -26.60 7.56
N PRO A 104 -6.96 -26.54 7.66
CA PRO A 104 -7.65 -26.30 8.94
C PRO A 104 -7.24 -27.31 10.01
N GLU A 105 -7.00 -26.81 11.23
CA GLU A 105 -6.68 -27.66 12.39
C GLU A 105 -7.90 -28.50 12.83
N GLU A 106 -9.13 -28.00 12.62
CA GLU A 106 -10.39 -28.71 12.92
C GLU A 106 -11.46 -28.44 11.83
N GLU A 107 -12.04 -29.50 11.26
CA GLU A 107 -13.26 -29.42 10.44
C GLU A 107 -14.50 -29.74 11.30
N GLY A 108 -15.05 -28.72 11.97
CA GLY A 108 -16.23 -28.87 12.81
C GLY A 108 -17.55 -29.00 12.02
N GLU A 109 -18.38 -29.99 12.39
CA GLU A 109 -19.72 -30.17 11.83
C GLU A 109 -20.62 -28.94 12.07
N ILE A 110 -21.33 -28.51 11.03
CA ILE A 110 -22.27 -27.39 11.10
C ILE A 110 -23.62 -27.90 11.60
N GLN A 111 -24.08 -27.43 12.76
CA GLN A 111 -25.30 -27.95 13.42
C GLN A 111 -26.59 -27.16 13.13
N ASP A 112 -26.66 -26.33 12.08
CA ASP A 112 -27.81 -25.46 11.80
C ASP A 112 -27.91 -25.16 10.28
N GLU A 113 -29.07 -25.39 9.64
CA GLU A 113 -29.30 -25.22 8.20
C GLU A 113 -29.34 -23.74 7.73
N GLY A 114 -28.96 -22.82 8.61
CA GLY A 114 -28.89 -21.37 8.36
C GLY A 114 -27.51 -20.77 8.66
N SER A 115 -26.43 -21.52 8.45
CA SER A 115 -25.05 -21.09 8.77
C SER A 115 -24.60 -19.89 7.94
N GLY A 116 -24.82 -18.69 8.47
CA GLY A 116 -24.37 -17.45 7.84
C GLY A 116 -22.86 -17.42 7.65
N GLY A 117 -22.44 -17.29 6.40
CA GLY A 117 -21.10 -16.82 6.02
C GLY A 117 -20.97 -15.30 6.24
N ILE A 118 -20.19 -14.64 5.39
CA ILE A 118 -20.15 -13.18 5.37
C ILE A 118 -21.51 -12.62 4.92
N TYR A 119 -22.02 -11.65 5.67
CA TYR A 119 -23.29 -10.99 5.43
C TYR A 119 -23.11 -9.77 4.52
N ILE A 120 -23.34 -10.00 3.22
CA ILE A 120 -23.35 -8.94 2.22
C ILE A 120 -24.47 -7.93 2.53
N ARG A 121 -24.11 -6.64 2.53
CA ARG A 121 -25.04 -5.52 2.74
C ARG A 121 -25.49 -4.94 1.41
N THR A 122 -26.74 -4.54 1.34
CA THR A 122 -27.37 -3.99 0.12
C THR A 122 -27.57 -2.48 0.27
N GLY A 123 -27.14 -1.71 -0.72
CA GLY A 123 -27.19 -0.25 -0.73
C GLY A 123 -25.82 0.38 -0.48
N GLU A 124 -25.75 1.71 -0.58
CA GLU A 124 -24.51 2.47 -0.39
C GLU A 124 -24.04 2.44 1.07
N LEU A 125 -22.72 2.43 1.28
CA LEU A 125 -22.14 2.51 2.61
C LEU A 125 -22.34 3.93 3.16
N ALA A 126 -23.03 4.06 4.29
CA ALA A 126 -23.26 5.37 4.89
C ALA A 126 -21.93 6.02 5.35
N GLU A 127 -21.79 7.32 5.08
CA GLU A 127 -20.64 8.21 5.37
C GLU A 127 -19.90 7.96 6.69
N GLU A 128 -20.65 7.72 7.76
CA GLU A 128 -20.16 7.45 9.12
C GLU A 128 -19.37 6.14 9.22
N PHE A 129 -19.60 5.21 8.28
CA PHE A 129 -18.91 3.93 8.18
C PHE A 129 -17.80 3.93 7.11
N GLU A 130 -17.86 4.81 6.10
CA GLU A 130 -16.80 5.00 5.10
C GLU A 130 -15.41 5.19 5.74
N VAL A 131 -14.37 4.57 5.14
CA VAL A 131 -12.98 4.86 5.52
C VAL A 131 -12.51 6.08 4.75
N ARG A 132 -12.56 7.24 5.40
CA ARG A 132 -11.94 8.47 4.91
C ARG A 132 -10.42 8.37 5.11
N TYR A 133 -9.66 8.24 4.03
CA TYR A 133 -8.20 8.09 4.03
C TYR A 133 -7.42 9.42 4.24
N SER A 134 -8.02 10.33 5.01
CA SER A 134 -7.49 11.66 5.29
C SER A 134 -6.11 11.58 5.93
N GLY A 135 -5.09 12.13 5.27
CA GLY A 135 -3.71 12.13 5.74
C GLY A 135 -2.81 11.07 5.09
N GLY A 136 -3.22 10.44 3.98
CA GLY A 136 -2.30 9.71 3.13
C GLY A 136 -1.11 10.59 2.71
N ALA A 137 0.11 10.03 2.64
CA ALA A 137 1.31 10.77 2.24
C ALA A 137 1.30 11.25 0.76
N SER A 138 0.23 10.92 0.02
CA SER A 138 -0.16 11.42 -1.29
C SER A 138 -1.06 12.66 -1.22
N GLU A 139 -2.11 12.69 -0.39
CA GLU A 139 -3.09 13.80 -0.33
C GLU A 139 -2.43 15.16 -0.07
N SER A 140 -1.47 15.19 0.86
CA SER A 140 -0.64 16.37 1.17
C SER A 140 0.28 16.84 0.02
N ARG A 141 0.19 16.20 -1.16
CA ARG A 141 0.95 16.49 -2.39
C ARG A 141 0.05 16.59 -3.63
N ILE A 142 -1.26 16.38 -3.52
CA ILE A 142 -2.21 16.60 -4.62
C ILE A 142 -2.48 18.10 -4.71
N GLY A 143 -2.40 18.67 -5.91
CA GLY A 143 -2.42 20.11 -6.15
C GLY A 143 -1.14 20.83 -5.71
N LYS A 144 -0.66 20.64 -4.48
CA LYS A 144 0.56 21.27 -3.95
C LYS A 144 1.84 20.59 -4.46
N ILE A 145 2.18 20.87 -5.73
CA ILE A 145 3.50 20.62 -6.31
C ILE A 145 4.52 21.49 -5.54
N LYS A 146 5.24 20.88 -4.59
CA LYS A 146 6.44 21.51 -4.03
C LYS A 146 7.51 21.53 -5.12
N THR A 147 7.97 22.72 -5.50
CA THR A 147 9.18 22.91 -6.30
C THR A 147 10.32 22.11 -5.67
N GLU A 148 11.03 21.32 -6.46
CA GLU A 148 12.09 20.47 -5.93
C GLU A 148 13.30 21.33 -5.49
N GLU A 149 13.98 20.88 -4.43
CA GLU A 149 15.00 21.67 -3.74
C GLU A 149 16.13 22.15 -4.68
N GLY A 150 16.17 23.46 -4.95
CA GLY A 150 17.19 24.06 -5.81
C GLY A 150 16.93 23.97 -7.32
N VAL A 151 15.71 23.62 -7.76
CA VAL A 151 15.32 23.75 -9.19
C VAL A 151 15.57 25.16 -9.73
N ASP A 152 15.39 26.18 -8.91
CA ASP A 152 15.63 27.58 -9.30
C ASP A 152 17.13 27.88 -9.45
N LEU A 153 17.99 27.24 -8.64
CA LEU A 153 19.46 27.30 -8.80
C LEU A 153 19.92 26.53 -10.04
N ILE A 154 19.26 25.42 -10.37
CA ILE A 154 19.47 24.66 -11.61
C ILE A 154 19.08 25.52 -12.81
N ARG A 155 17.91 26.15 -12.80
CA ARG A 155 17.46 27.11 -13.82
C ARG A 155 18.45 28.28 -13.97
N LYS A 156 18.82 28.93 -12.87
CA LYS A 156 19.83 30.02 -12.81
C LYS A 156 21.16 29.61 -13.46
N THR A 157 21.68 28.43 -13.11
CA THR A 157 22.93 27.88 -13.69
C THR A 157 22.79 27.64 -15.20
N ILE A 158 21.67 27.05 -15.63
CA ILE A 158 21.39 26.76 -17.05
C ILE A 158 21.23 28.05 -17.88
N LEU A 159 20.51 29.05 -17.37
CA LEU A 159 20.34 30.34 -18.04
C LEU A 159 21.67 31.09 -18.18
N GLN A 160 22.48 31.14 -17.10
CA GLN A 160 23.83 31.71 -17.15
C GLN A 160 24.74 30.98 -18.15
N LEU A 161 24.63 29.65 -18.27
CA LEU A 161 25.38 28.89 -19.28
C LEU A 161 24.97 29.26 -20.71
N VAL A 162 23.68 29.43 -21.03
CA VAL A 162 23.27 29.86 -22.38
C VAL A 162 23.46 31.37 -22.63
N GLY A 163 23.77 32.16 -21.61
CA GLY A 163 23.92 33.61 -21.72
C GLY A 163 22.60 34.39 -21.68
N LYS A 164 21.55 33.80 -21.09
CA LYS A 164 20.30 34.49 -20.76
C LYS A 164 20.38 35.01 -19.33
N ASP A 165 19.99 36.25 -19.11
CA ASP A 165 19.75 36.76 -17.77
C ASP A 165 18.59 35.97 -17.14
N SER A 166 18.77 35.54 -15.89
CA SER A 166 17.65 35.03 -15.11
C SER A 166 16.72 36.21 -14.81
N PRO A 167 15.42 36.14 -15.14
CA PRO A 167 14.49 37.14 -14.64
C PRO A 167 14.60 37.15 -13.11
N SER A 168 14.79 38.33 -12.52
CA SER A 168 14.63 38.50 -11.08
C SER A 168 13.17 38.21 -10.76
N ALA A 169 12.90 37.15 -9.99
CA ALA A 169 11.56 36.87 -9.51
C ALA A 169 11.02 38.14 -8.82
N PRO A 170 9.88 38.70 -9.25
CA PRO A 170 9.30 39.84 -8.57
C PRO A 170 8.95 39.45 -7.14
N GLU A 171 9.23 40.32 -6.18
CA GLU A 171 8.73 40.20 -4.80
C GLU A 171 7.22 40.39 -4.81
N LEU A 172 6.50 39.31 -5.15
CA LEU A 172 5.07 39.21 -4.98
C LEU A 172 4.80 38.81 -3.52
N ASP A 173 4.40 39.81 -2.75
CA ASP A 173 3.83 39.63 -1.42
C ASP A 173 2.47 38.93 -1.57
N ILE A 174 2.46 37.60 -1.43
CA ILE A 174 1.28 36.76 -1.64
C ILE A 174 0.59 36.50 -0.30
N GLU A 175 -0.52 37.20 -0.06
CA GLU A 175 -1.45 36.84 1.02
C GLU A 175 -1.90 35.38 0.84
N GLU A 176 -1.87 34.59 1.92
CA GLU A 176 -2.02 33.13 1.90
C GLU A 176 -3.50 32.67 1.71
N SER A 177 -4.28 33.37 0.88
CA SER A 177 -5.75 33.21 0.80
C SER A 177 -6.37 33.58 -0.55
N SER A 178 -5.95 32.92 -1.63
CA SER A 178 -6.75 32.87 -2.88
C SER A 178 -6.66 31.47 -3.55
N PRO A 179 -7.79 30.86 -3.97
CA PRO A 179 -7.83 29.48 -4.47
C PRO A 179 -7.77 29.36 -6.01
N GLU A 180 -7.20 30.33 -6.73
CA GLU A 180 -7.13 30.30 -8.20
C GLU A 180 -5.73 29.99 -8.75
N LEU A 181 -5.70 29.30 -9.90
CA LEU A 181 -4.48 28.97 -10.62
C LEU A 181 -3.91 30.23 -11.29
N ILE A 182 -2.94 30.86 -10.63
CA ILE A 182 -2.08 31.86 -11.27
C ILE A 182 -1.36 31.20 -12.45
N PHE A 183 -1.85 31.45 -13.67
CA PHE A 183 -1.10 31.20 -14.90
C PHE A 183 0.10 32.15 -14.92
N THR A 184 1.19 31.73 -14.28
CA THR A 184 2.49 32.39 -14.42
C THR A 184 2.81 32.51 -15.91
N GLN A 185 3.31 33.68 -16.31
CA GLN A 185 3.63 33.97 -17.70
C GLN A 185 4.48 32.85 -18.29
N LYS A 186 4.21 32.46 -19.55
CA LYS A 186 5.03 31.48 -20.26
C LYS A 186 6.44 32.06 -20.48
N GLU A 187 7.34 31.80 -19.53
CA GLU A 187 8.77 31.80 -19.81
C GLU A 187 8.99 30.81 -20.97
N GLU A 188 9.49 31.30 -22.11
CA GLU A 188 9.82 30.44 -23.24
C GLU A 188 10.97 29.50 -22.86
N GLY A 189 10.85 28.23 -23.24
CA GLY A 189 11.89 27.24 -22.98
C GLY A 189 13.16 27.51 -23.78
N LEU A 190 14.25 26.84 -23.41
CA LEU A 190 15.45 26.85 -24.26
C LEU A 190 15.11 26.34 -25.66
N THR A 191 15.53 27.06 -26.69
CA THR A 191 15.48 26.60 -28.08
C THR A 191 16.42 25.42 -28.30
N ASP A 192 16.30 24.69 -29.42
CA ASP A 192 17.21 23.58 -29.69
C ASP A 192 18.67 24.05 -29.91
N ASP A 193 18.89 25.25 -30.45
CA ASP A 193 20.23 25.86 -30.53
C ASP A 193 20.79 26.25 -29.15
N GLU A 194 19.95 26.77 -28.25
CA GLU A 194 20.34 27.10 -26.87
C GLU A 194 20.64 25.83 -26.04
N ARG A 195 19.90 24.74 -26.27
CA ARG A 195 20.21 23.42 -25.69
C ARG A 195 21.55 22.90 -26.22
N GLU A 196 21.85 23.08 -27.50
CA GLU A 196 23.14 22.70 -28.08
C GLU A 196 24.29 23.51 -27.48
N LEU A 197 24.10 24.82 -27.28
CA LEU A 197 25.06 25.71 -26.60
C LEU A 197 25.30 25.27 -25.15
N LEU A 198 24.23 24.94 -24.42
CA LEU A 198 24.30 24.40 -23.05
C LEU A 198 25.13 23.11 -23.00
N PHE A 199 24.83 22.14 -23.88
CA PHE A 199 25.57 20.88 -23.92
C PHE A 199 27.03 21.09 -24.31
N THR A 200 27.30 21.94 -25.30
CA THR A 200 28.66 22.29 -25.76
C THR A 200 29.50 22.84 -24.61
N LYS A 201 29.00 23.83 -23.86
CA LYS A 201 29.71 24.41 -22.70
C LYS A 201 29.94 23.39 -21.58
N ILE A 202 29.01 22.46 -21.35
CA ILE A 202 29.23 21.37 -20.37
C ILE A 202 30.32 20.40 -20.86
N PHE A 203 30.38 20.09 -22.17
CA PHE A 203 31.46 19.27 -22.74
C PHE A 203 32.83 19.97 -22.71
N GLU A 204 32.88 21.28 -23.00
CA GLU A 204 34.08 22.11 -22.89
C GLU A 204 34.62 22.17 -21.45
N ALA A 205 33.72 22.25 -20.46
CA ALA A 205 34.05 22.08 -19.03
C ALA A 205 34.44 20.64 -18.64
N GLY A 206 34.57 19.72 -19.59
CA GLY A 206 35.00 18.34 -19.37
C GLY A 206 33.87 17.38 -18.97
N GLY A 207 32.61 17.75 -19.21
CA GLY A 207 31.40 16.95 -18.93
C GLY A 207 30.69 17.28 -17.61
N ARG A 208 31.16 18.30 -16.86
CA ARG A 208 30.71 18.65 -15.51
C ARG A 208 30.80 20.16 -15.24
N VAL A 209 29.76 20.76 -14.69
CA VAL A 209 29.71 22.16 -14.26
C VAL A 209 29.06 22.24 -12.86
N PRO A 210 29.63 22.96 -11.87
CA PRO A 210 29.02 23.11 -10.55
C PRO A 210 27.72 23.91 -10.61
N VAL A 211 26.77 23.60 -9.72
CA VAL A 211 25.51 24.36 -9.59
C VAL A 211 25.79 25.64 -8.80
N VAL A 212 25.28 26.76 -9.32
CA VAL A 212 25.40 28.09 -8.70
C VAL A 212 24.80 28.07 -7.29
N ASP A 213 25.53 28.65 -6.34
CA ASP A 213 25.21 28.68 -4.90
C ASP A 213 25.07 27.30 -4.22
N LYS A 214 25.48 26.20 -4.86
CA LYS A 214 25.34 24.83 -4.32
C LYS A 214 26.50 23.89 -4.70
N PRO A 215 27.67 24.01 -4.04
CA PRO A 215 28.94 23.39 -4.49
C PRO A 215 28.96 21.84 -4.47
N ASP A 216 28.16 21.19 -3.63
CA ASP A 216 28.04 19.72 -3.59
C ASP A 216 27.27 19.14 -4.79
N TRP A 217 26.69 19.99 -5.65
CA TRP A 217 25.84 19.63 -6.77
C TRP A 217 26.47 20.05 -8.10
N ASN A 218 26.39 19.19 -9.12
CA ASN A 218 26.93 19.46 -10.44
C ASN A 218 25.91 19.12 -11.53
N LEU A 219 25.79 19.98 -12.55
CA LEU A 219 25.24 19.60 -13.85
C LEU A 219 26.26 18.70 -14.55
N ILE A 220 25.84 17.50 -14.93
CA ILE A 220 26.65 16.56 -15.70
C ILE A 220 25.87 16.00 -16.88
N ILE A 221 26.57 15.64 -17.95
CA ILE A 221 26.01 14.81 -19.01
C ILE A 221 26.46 13.36 -18.74
N HIS A 222 25.50 12.48 -18.46
CA HIS A 222 25.75 11.15 -17.94
C HIS A 222 25.04 10.09 -18.77
N LYS A 223 25.80 9.07 -19.18
CA LYS A 223 25.27 7.87 -19.84
C LYS A 223 24.77 6.88 -18.80
N ALA A 224 23.49 6.53 -18.88
CA ALA A 224 22.85 5.58 -18.01
C ALA A 224 23.48 4.18 -18.17
N PRO A 225 24.07 3.58 -17.11
CA PRO A 225 24.89 2.38 -17.22
C PRO A 225 24.11 1.08 -17.50
N THR A 226 22.77 1.15 -17.57
CA THR A 226 21.88 -0.01 -17.77
C THR A 226 20.94 0.14 -18.97
N THR A 227 21.09 1.21 -19.77
CA THR A 227 20.24 1.52 -20.93
C THR A 227 21.04 2.15 -22.09
N GLY A 228 22.26 2.63 -21.82
CA GLY A 228 23.10 3.33 -22.79
C GLY A 228 22.66 4.75 -23.16
N ILE A 229 21.50 5.21 -22.67
CA ILE A 229 20.92 6.52 -23.00
C ILE A 229 21.68 7.64 -22.27
N ILE A 230 21.97 8.74 -22.96
CA ILE A 230 22.69 9.91 -22.44
C ILE A 230 21.69 10.97 -21.95
N HIS A 231 21.88 11.47 -20.72
CA HIS A 231 20.98 12.46 -20.10
C HIS A 231 21.76 13.64 -19.50
N LEU A 232 21.18 14.84 -19.59
CA LEU A 232 21.53 15.94 -18.68
C LEU A 232 20.99 15.59 -17.28
N CYS A 233 21.88 15.60 -16.29
CA CYS A 233 21.59 15.18 -14.92
C CYS A 233 22.14 16.19 -13.91
N ILE A 234 21.57 16.15 -12.70
CA ILE A 234 22.20 16.67 -11.49
C ILE A 234 22.88 15.51 -10.77
N GLU A 235 24.19 15.62 -10.63
CA GLU A 235 24.99 14.83 -9.72
C GLU A 235 24.99 15.49 -8.34
N SER A 236 24.56 14.75 -7.31
CA SER A 236 24.67 15.19 -5.93
C SER A 236 25.13 14.07 -5.00
N MET A 237 25.86 14.44 -3.94
CA MET A 237 26.42 13.53 -2.96
C MET A 237 25.33 13.04 -1.98
N ARG A 238 25.07 11.74 -1.93
CA ARG A 238 24.18 11.13 -0.94
C ARG A 238 25.00 10.40 0.13
N ARG A 239 24.96 10.90 1.36
CA ARG A 239 25.43 10.18 2.56
C ARG A 239 24.49 9.00 2.83
N GLN A 240 25.04 7.80 3.01
CA GLN A 240 24.29 6.60 3.39
C GLN A 240 24.32 6.39 4.91
N ALA A 241 23.33 5.67 5.44
CA ALA A 241 23.34 5.25 6.84
C ALA A 241 24.41 4.16 7.01
N GLY A 242 25.57 4.54 7.53
CA GLY A 242 26.79 3.73 7.55
C GLY A 242 28.08 4.55 7.37
N GLY A 243 27.98 5.79 6.88
CA GLY A 243 29.10 6.72 6.70
C GLY A 243 29.61 6.80 5.26
N ASP A 244 29.47 5.72 4.49
CA ASP A 244 29.72 5.72 3.05
C ASP A 244 28.89 6.80 2.34
N SER A 245 29.51 7.44 1.35
CA SER A 245 28.89 8.50 0.57
C SER A 245 29.07 8.23 -0.92
N GLU A 246 28.01 8.44 -1.69
CA GLU A 246 27.93 8.05 -3.10
C GLU A 246 27.33 9.19 -3.91
N TYR A 247 27.93 9.54 -5.05
CA TYR A 247 27.34 10.49 -6.00
C TYR A 247 26.22 9.82 -6.80
N ARG A 248 25.08 10.51 -6.95
CA ARG A 248 23.93 10.01 -7.72
C ARG A 248 23.48 11.00 -8.78
N ALA A 249 23.27 10.50 -10.00
CA ALA A 249 22.77 11.27 -11.13
C ALA A 249 21.23 11.21 -11.21
N TYR A 250 20.58 12.35 -10.98
CA TYR A 250 19.16 12.57 -11.15
C TYR A 250 18.90 13.23 -12.51
N ARG A 251 18.08 12.62 -13.37
CA ARG A 251 17.86 13.07 -14.75
C ARG A 251 16.99 14.32 -14.74
N LEU A 252 17.33 15.36 -15.50
CA LEU A 252 16.46 16.54 -15.60
C LEU A 252 15.25 16.27 -16.50
N CYS A 253 14.09 16.83 -16.14
CA CYS A 253 12.89 16.81 -16.94
C CYS A 253 13.08 17.62 -18.24
N THR A 254 12.83 16.97 -19.37
CA THR A 254 12.92 17.52 -20.73
C THR A 254 11.65 18.27 -21.17
N LYS A 255 10.78 18.67 -20.25
CA LYS A 255 9.75 19.68 -20.55
C LYS A 255 10.39 21.05 -20.38
N GLU A 256 10.10 21.94 -21.32
CA GLU A 256 10.51 23.35 -21.30
C GLU A 256 10.35 23.97 -19.90
N ASN A 257 11.41 24.61 -19.42
CA ASN A 257 11.55 25.30 -18.13
C ASN A 257 11.20 24.51 -16.85
N CYS A 258 10.99 23.19 -16.95
CA CYS A 258 10.65 22.38 -15.80
C CYS A 258 11.83 22.12 -14.85
N TYR A 259 12.96 21.61 -15.36
CA TYR A 259 14.20 21.27 -14.63
C TYR A 259 14.08 20.38 -13.36
N GLN A 260 12.87 19.90 -13.01
CA GLN A 260 12.64 18.90 -11.96
C GLN A 260 13.35 17.58 -12.29
N TYR A 261 13.77 16.84 -11.27
CA TYR A 261 14.62 15.65 -11.39
C TYR A 261 14.19 14.47 -10.52
N GLN A 262 13.10 14.59 -9.75
CA GLN A 262 12.48 13.44 -9.10
C GLN A 262 11.49 12.72 -10.02
N ARG A 263 11.50 11.39 -9.92
CA ARG A 263 10.63 10.44 -10.65
C ARG A 263 10.78 10.43 -12.19
N THR A 264 11.75 11.15 -12.74
CA THR A 264 12.28 10.90 -14.09
C THR A 264 12.90 9.49 -14.19
N THR A 265 12.78 8.84 -15.35
CA THR A 265 13.26 7.47 -15.60
C THR A 265 14.45 7.41 -16.56
N ALA A 266 15.34 6.42 -16.36
CA ALA A 266 16.59 6.27 -17.14
C ALA A 266 16.44 5.48 -18.46
N SER A 267 15.28 4.85 -18.67
CA SER A 267 14.87 4.20 -19.92
C SER A 267 14.17 5.16 -20.90
N ALA A 268 13.75 6.34 -20.43
CA ALA A 268 13.19 7.38 -21.28
C ALA A 268 14.30 8.21 -21.94
N VAL A 269 14.28 8.33 -23.27
CA VAL A 269 15.19 9.23 -24.03
C VAL A 269 14.91 10.69 -23.71
N LEU A 270 13.64 11.04 -23.57
CA LEU A 270 13.15 12.35 -23.14
C LEU A 270 12.47 12.19 -21.77
N PRO A 271 13.23 12.09 -20.66
CA PRO A 271 12.64 11.91 -19.34
C PRO A 271 11.74 13.10 -18.98
N LYS A 272 10.60 12.81 -18.34
CA LYS A 272 9.66 13.80 -17.79
C LYS A 272 9.44 13.52 -16.30
N CYS A 273 9.22 14.57 -15.51
CA CYS A 273 8.77 14.47 -14.12
C CYS A 273 7.27 14.12 -14.05
N LEU A 274 6.72 13.89 -12.84
CA LEU A 274 5.30 13.63 -12.63
C LEU A 274 4.38 14.64 -13.32
N SER A 275 4.65 15.94 -13.15
CA SER A 275 3.81 17.03 -13.66
C SER A 275 3.81 17.15 -15.18
N HIS A 276 4.67 16.42 -15.89
CA HIS A 276 4.87 16.52 -17.33
C HIS A 276 4.96 15.17 -18.06
N LYS A 277 4.60 14.08 -17.37
CA LYS A 277 4.15 12.84 -18.01
C LYS A 277 2.63 12.94 -18.21
N GLU A 278 2.12 12.28 -19.24
CA GLU A 278 0.79 12.59 -19.79
C GLU A 278 -0.37 11.88 -19.06
N THR A 279 -0.08 10.82 -18.30
CA THR A 279 -1.11 10.07 -17.56
C THR A 279 -0.59 9.72 -16.17
N LEU A 280 -1.38 10.03 -15.14
CA LEU A 280 -1.14 9.65 -13.75
C LEU A 280 -1.97 8.40 -13.43
N ILE A 281 -1.37 7.38 -12.81
CA ILE A 281 -2.07 6.13 -12.45
C ILE A 281 -1.78 5.76 -10.98
N ASN A 282 -2.82 5.44 -10.24
CA ASN A 282 -2.70 4.91 -8.89
C ASN A 282 -2.45 3.40 -8.97
N THR A 283 -1.31 2.94 -8.46
CA THR A 283 -0.98 1.51 -8.42
C THR A 283 -1.13 0.97 -7.00
N VAL A 284 -1.78 -0.19 -6.87
CA VAL A 284 -1.68 -1.07 -5.70
C VAL A 284 -0.87 -2.29 -6.07
N MET A 285 0.07 -2.69 -5.22
CA MET A 285 0.97 -3.82 -5.49
C MET A 285 1.19 -4.64 -4.22
N GLY A 286 1.02 -5.96 -4.32
CA GLY A 286 1.54 -6.90 -3.35
C GLY A 286 3.01 -7.18 -3.64
N VAL A 287 3.87 -7.10 -2.63
CA VAL A 287 5.33 -7.29 -2.75
C VAL A 287 5.81 -8.38 -1.79
N THR A 288 6.74 -9.22 -2.26
CA THR A 288 7.47 -10.27 -1.51
C THR A 288 8.99 -10.08 -1.70
N PRO A 289 9.85 -10.55 -0.78
CA PRO A 289 11.26 -10.84 -1.07
C PRO A 289 11.42 -11.97 -2.10
N TYR A 290 12.43 -11.89 -2.97
CA TYR A 290 12.76 -12.88 -4.00
C TYR A 290 13.44 -14.14 -3.44
N GLU A 291 14.26 -13.96 -2.40
CA GLU A 291 15.15 -15.00 -1.86
C GLU A 291 14.39 -15.99 -0.94
N GLU A 292 13.23 -15.58 -0.43
CA GLU A 292 12.44 -16.39 0.48
C GLU A 292 11.64 -17.43 -0.30
N ARG A 293 11.72 -18.70 0.11
CA ARG A 293 11.06 -19.84 -0.55
C ARG A 293 10.19 -20.69 0.39
N ASN A 294 10.35 -20.52 1.71
CA ASN A 294 9.71 -21.37 2.72
C ASN A 294 8.63 -20.64 3.53
N THR A 295 8.56 -19.30 3.43
CA THR A 295 7.62 -18.45 4.17
C THR A 295 7.04 -17.41 3.22
N LEU A 296 5.73 -17.34 3.05
CA LEU A 296 5.14 -16.25 2.28
C LEU A 296 5.25 -14.95 3.08
N VAL A 297 6.09 -14.04 2.63
CA VAL A 297 6.23 -12.70 3.22
C VAL A 297 5.53 -11.69 2.29
N ARG A 298 4.64 -10.87 2.83
CA ARG A 298 3.80 -9.97 2.04
C ARG A 298 3.71 -8.58 2.65
N ILE A 299 3.74 -7.57 1.77
CA ILE A 299 3.38 -6.19 2.07
C ILE A 299 2.58 -5.61 0.92
N HIS A 300 1.56 -4.81 1.21
CA HIS A 300 0.79 -4.09 0.21
C HIS A 300 1.21 -2.62 0.18
N VAL A 301 1.60 -2.15 -1.00
CA VAL A 301 1.99 -0.75 -1.22
C VAL A 301 1.06 -0.10 -2.24
N LYS A 302 0.68 1.15 -1.96
CA LYS A 302 -0.02 2.03 -2.90
C LYS A 302 0.90 3.18 -3.27
N PHE A 303 1.04 3.46 -4.56
CA PHE A 303 1.76 4.64 -5.03
C PHE A 303 1.21 5.19 -6.34
N LEU A 304 1.29 6.51 -6.47
CA LEU A 304 1.05 7.19 -7.74
C LEU A 304 2.26 6.97 -8.65
N ASN A 305 2.05 6.22 -9.74
CA ASN A 305 2.97 6.15 -10.87
C ASN A 305 2.48 7.08 -11.99
N SER A 306 3.26 7.23 -13.05
CA SER A 306 2.87 8.00 -14.22
C SER A 306 3.56 7.46 -15.46
N VAL A 307 2.81 7.39 -16.56
CA VAL A 307 3.16 6.73 -17.82
C VAL A 307 2.92 7.68 -19.01
N ARG A 308 3.22 7.25 -20.24
CA ARG A 308 2.86 7.99 -21.46
C ARG A 308 1.39 7.79 -21.80
N LEU A 309 0.81 8.74 -22.53
CA LEU A 309 -0.50 8.55 -23.12
C LEU A 309 -0.48 7.35 -24.07
N ASN A 310 -1.51 6.51 -24.02
CA ASN A 310 -1.62 5.27 -24.82
C ASN A 310 -0.48 4.25 -24.60
N SER A 311 0.17 4.24 -23.43
CA SER A 311 1.10 3.16 -23.04
C SER A 311 0.36 1.81 -23.01
N SER A 312 0.96 0.75 -23.55
CA SER A 312 0.41 -0.60 -23.38
C SER A 312 0.50 -1.07 -21.91
N ASP A 313 -0.37 -2.00 -21.50
CA ASP A 313 -0.29 -2.64 -20.18
C ASP A 313 1.10 -3.20 -19.87
N SER A 314 1.81 -3.69 -20.90
CA SER A 314 3.17 -4.23 -20.77
C SER A 314 4.20 -3.15 -20.40
N GLU A 315 4.09 -1.95 -21.00
CA GLU A 315 4.95 -0.80 -20.72
C GLU A 315 4.60 -0.18 -19.36
N THR A 316 3.30 -0.04 -19.08
CA THR A 316 2.76 0.42 -17.79
C THR A 316 3.23 -0.47 -16.65
N LYS A 317 3.13 -1.80 -16.79
CA LYS A 317 3.64 -2.78 -15.81
C LYS A 317 5.16 -2.70 -15.67
N HIS A 318 5.90 -2.56 -16.77
CA HIS A 318 7.36 -2.44 -16.73
C HIS A 318 7.84 -1.15 -16.02
N GLU A 319 7.31 0.02 -16.37
CA GLU A 319 7.67 1.28 -15.71
C GLU A 319 7.25 1.26 -14.22
N THR A 320 6.13 0.62 -13.89
CA THR A 320 5.70 0.42 -12.51
C THR A 320 6.64 -0.52 -11.72
N LYS A 321 7.14 -1.61 -12.33
CA LYS A 321 8.18 -2.47 -11.73
C LYS A 321 9.47 -1.71 -11.44
N LEU A 322 9.90 -0.81 -12.32
CA LEU A 322 11.08 0.04 -12.08
C LEU A 322 10.90 0.98 -10.88
N HIS A 323 9.68 1.45 -10.63
CA HIS A 323 9.37 2.30 -9.49
C HIS A 323 9.14 1.54 -8.17
N MET A 324 8.67 0.29 -8.20
CA MET A 324 8.45 -0.59 -7.03
C MET A 324 9.62 -0.53 -6.03
N SER A 325 10.83 -0.85 -6.47
CA SER A 325 12.01 -0.96 -5.58
C SER A 325 12.37 0.36 -4.89
N LYS A 326 12.05 1.51 -5.49
CA LYS A 326 12.23 2.83 -4.85
C LYS A 326 11.12 3.13 -3.84
N THR A 327 9.88 2.75 -4.16
CA THR A 327 8.72 2.93 -3.28
C THR A 327 8.85 2.08 -2.02
N ILE A 328 9.12 0.78 -2.17
CA ILE A 328 9.12 -0.16 -1.04
C ILE A 328 10.21 0.17 0.00
N SER A 329 11.40 0.63 -0.42
CA SER A 329 12.45 1.07 0.49
C SER A 329 12.09 2.30 1.36
N THR A 330 10.94 2.96 1.18
CA THR A 330 10.48 4.00 2.11
C THR A 330 9.68 3.45 3.29
N TYR A 331 9.01 2.29 3.12
CA TYR A 331 8.18 1.66 4.14
C TYR A 331 9.04 1.14 5.29
N GLN A 332 8.66 1.44 6.53
CA GLN A 332 9.49 1.12 7.69
C GLN A 332 9.52 -0.38 7.96
N THR A 333 8.37 -1.05 7.96
CA THR A 333 8.28 -2.52 8.16
C THR A 333 9.08 -3.33 7.13
N TRP A 334 9.23 -2.83 5.90
CA TRP A 334 10.15 -3.43 4.92
C TRP A 334 11.62 -3.26 5.33
N LYS A 335 12.04 -2.06 5.75
CA LYS A 335 13.42 -1.84 6.26
C LYS A 335 13.71 -2.69 7.48
N ASP A 336 12.77 -2.78 8.41
CA ASP A 336 12.88 -3.57 9.64
C ASP A 336 13.02 -5.06 9.29
N TYR A 337 12.19 -5.57 8.37
CA TYR A 337 12.33 -6.92 7.83
C TYR A 337 13.69 -7.15 7.16
N CYS A 338 14.14 -6.25 6.28
CA CYS A 338 15.45 -6.32 5.62
C CYS A 338 16.61 -6.34 6.62
N ALA A 339 16.49 -5.65 7.76
CA ALA A 339 17.52 -5.63 8.81
C ALA A 339 17.64 -6.95 9.59
N THR A 340 16.66 -7.87 9.46
CA THR A 340 16.73 -9.22 10.06
C THR A 340 17.41 -10.27 9.17
N LYS A 341 17.86 -9.90 7.96
CA LYS A 341 18.37 -10.82 6.93
C LYS A 341 19.83 -10.52 6.59
N GLU A 342 20.65 -11.56 6.49
CA GLU A 342 22.09 -11.46 6.18
C GLU A 342 22.36 -10.86 4.79
N VAL A 343 21.51 -11.20 3.82
CA VAL A 343 21.50 -10.62 2.47
C VAL A 343 20.27 -9.72 2.36
N HIS A 344 20.46 -8.49 1.88
CA HIS A 344 19.37 -7.51 1.74
C HIS A 344 18.30 -8.02 0.74
N PRO A 345 17.06 -8.33 1.19
CA PRO A 345 16.08 -8.99 0.33
C PRO A 345 15.65 -8.14 -0.86
N ILE A 346 15.54 -8.74 -2.04
CA ILE A 346 15.20 -8.04 -3.27
C ILE A 346 13.67 -8.08 -3.46
N PRO A 347 12.97 -6.93 -3.52
CA PRO A 347 11.52 -6.90 -3.67
C PRO A 347 11.06 -7.42 -5.05
N LYS A 348 9.94 -8.12 -5.05
CA LYS A 348 9.25 -8.69 -6.21
C LYS A 348 7.74 -8.48 -6.12
N GLU A 349 7.13 -8.19 -7.26
CA GLU A 349 5.67 -8.21 -7.44
C GLU A 349 5.11 -9.62 -7.21
N ILE A 350 4.01 -9.74 -6.47
CA ILE A 350 3.13 -10.92 -6.49
C ILE A 350 1.72 -10.60 -7.02
N SER A 351 1.34 -9.31 -7.00
CA SER A 351 0.11 -8.80 -7.60
C SER A 351 0.29 -7.32 -7.94
N MET A 352 -0.33 -6.85 -9.03
CA MET A 352 -0.29 -5.45 -9.44
C MET A 352 -1.65 -5.05 -10.04
N HIS A 353 -2.18 -3.91 -9.60
CA HIS A 353 -3.45 -3.36 -10.05
C HIS A 353 -3.30 -1.84 -10.27
N HIS A 354 -3.84 -1.34 -11.37
CA HIS A 354 -3.80 0.08 -11.74
C HIS A 354 -5.22 0.66 -11.71
N TYR A 355 -5.34 1.92 -11.29
CA TYR A 355 -6.58 2.67 -11.14
C TYR A 355 -6.36 4.13 -11.54
N ASP A 356 -7.28 4.72 -12.28
CA ASP A 356 -7.19 6.14 -12.65
C ASP A 356 -7.42 7.03 -11.41
N ASN A 357 -8.42 6.69 -10.60
CA ASN A 357 -8.75 7.42 -9.38
C ASN A 357 -8.06 6.85 -8.13
N GLU A 358 -7.88 7.70 -7.13
CA GLU A 358 -7.15 7.35 -5.90
C GLU A 358 -8.00 6.51 -4.91
N GLN A 359 -9.33 6.65 -4.94
CA GLN A 359 -10.24 6.01 -3.99
C GLN A 359 -10.34 4.51 -4.23
N ASP A 360 -10.45 4.05 -5.49
CA ASP A 360 -10.52 2.62 -5.79
C ASP A 360 -9.17 1.91 -5.54
N ALA A 361 -8.05 2.62 -5.71
CA ALA A 361 -6.75 2.15 -5.24
C ALA A 361 -6.68 2.04 -3.70
N LEU A 362 -7.36 2.92 -2.95
CA LEU A 362 -7.45 2.83 -1.50
C LEU A 362 -8.38 1.69 -1.04
N LYS A 363 -9.52 1.48 -1.70
CA LYS A 363 -10.39 0.31 -1.51
C LYS A 363 -9.62 -0.99 -1.76
N ARG A 364 -8.89 -1.10 -2.89
CA ARG A 364 -8.09 -2.28 -3.23
C ARG A 364 -6.97 -2.53 -2.23
N LEU A 365 -6.30 -1.48 -1.74
CA LEU A 365 -5.30 -1.59 -0.68
C LEU A 365 -5.93 -2.16 0.61
N ALA A 366 -7.06 -1.59 1.05
CA ALA A 366 -7.73 -2.04 2.26
C ALA A 366 -8.28 -3.47 2.17
N LEU A 367 -8.80 -3.87 1.00
CA LEU A 367 -9.23 -5.24 0.74
C LEU A 367 -8.06 -6.22 0.86
N GLU A 368 -6.95 -6.00 0.14
CA GLU A 368 -5.82 -6.95 0.19
C GLU A 368 -5.08 -6.92 1.55
N SER A 369 -5.00 -5.78 2.23
CA SER A 369 -4.52 -5.70 3.62
C SER A 369 -5.45 -6.42 4.60
N THR A 370 -6.77 -6.30 4.44
CA THR A 370 -7.75 -7.03 5.25
C THR A 370 -7.64 -8.54 5.02
N ILE A 371 -7.51 -8.98 3.77
CA ILE A 371 -7.25 -10.39 3.43
C ILE A 371 -5.90 -10.85 4.01
N GLY A 372 -4.86 -10.03 3.97
CA GLY A 372 -3.58 -10.28 4.64
C GLY A 372 -3.69 -10.34 6.17
N MET A 373 -4.64 -9.66 6.79
CA MET A 373 -4.95 -9.82 8.22
C MET A 373 -5.62 -11.18 8.46
N MET A 374 -6.62 -11.55 7.65
CA MET A 374 -7.31 -12.84 7.77
C MET A 374 -6.34 -14.02 7.56
N MET A 375 -5.45 -13.96 6.57
CA MET A 375 -4.39 -14.96 6.34
C MET A 375 -3.43 -15.13 7.54
N LYS A 376 -3.16 -14.05 8.29
CA LYS A 376 -2.32 -14.07 9.51
C LYS A 376 -3.06 -14.59 10.75
N LEU A 377 -4.40 -14.49 10.77
CA LEU A 377 -5.25 -14.99 11.85
C LEU A 377 -5.66 -16.46 11.65
N ALA A 378 -5.72 -16.92 10.40
CA ALA A 378 -6.19 -18.24 10.03
C ALA A 378 -5.34 -19.38 10.68
N PRO A 379 -5.93 -20.26 11.51
CA PRO A 379 -5.24 -21.40 12.13
C PRO A 379 -4.92 -22.47 11.08
N GLY A 380 -3.86 -23.26 11.25
CA GLY A 380 -3.50 -24.27 10.25
C GLY A 380 -3.09 -23.66 8.91
N THR A 381 -2.09 -22.78 8.92
CA THR A 381 -1.59 -22.09 7.71
C THR A 381 -0.10 -22.35 7.48
N MET A 382 0.33 -22.28 6.22
CA MET A 382 1.76 -22.23 5.92
C MET A 382 2.39 -20.94 6.47
N PRO A 383 3.68 -20.95 6.86
CA PRO A 383 4.35 -19.79 7.43
C PRO A 383 4.11 -18.51 6.63
N PHE A 384 3.50 -17.52 7.26
CA PHE A 384 3.07 -16.28 6.63
C PHE A 384 3.43 -15.06 7.47
N ILE A 385 4.13 -14.10 6.87
CA ILE A 385 4.51 -12.83 7.50
C ILE A 385 3.87 -11.69 6.73
N ASN A 386 2.84 -11.08 7.31
CA ASN A 386 2.30 -9.81 6.83
C ASN A 386 3.08 -8.64 7.46
N LEU A 387 3.62 -7.77 6.61
CA LEU A 387 4.39 -6.56 6.97
C LEU A 387 3.55 -5.27 6.86
N ASP A 388 2.25 -5.35 6.59
CA ASP A 388 1.33 -4.21 6.64
C ASP A 388 1.22 -3.70 8.09
N ALA A 389 1.71 -2.48 8.34
CA ALA A 389 1.73 -1.90 9.68
C ALA A 389 0.33 -1.57 10.23
N VAL A 390 -0.54 -1.06 9.37
CA VAL A 390 -1.91 -0.62 9.68
C VAL A 390 -2.85 -1.31 8.71
N ILE A 391 -3.89 -1.97 9.24
CA ILE A 391 -4.97 -2.55 8.44
C ILE A 391 -6.15 -1.58 8.48
N PRO A 392 -6.42 -0.79 7.42
CA PRO A 392 -7.71 -0.14 7.26
C PRO A 392 -8.75 -1.21 6.92
N PHE A 393 -9.88 -1.21 7.64
CA PHE A 393 -10.92 -2.20 7.43
C PHE A 393 -11.75 -1.89 6.19
N SER A 394 -11.85 -2.84 5.26
CA SER A 394 -12.69 -2.72 4.08
C SER A 394 -14.18 -2.88 4.44
N TYR A 395 -14.80 -1.79 4.89
CA TYR A 395 -16.26 -1.68 5.05
C TYR A 395 -16.93 -1.50 3.69
N GLY A 396 -18.11 -2.10 3.50
CA GLY A 396 -18.86 -2.02 2.24
C GLY A 396 -18.23 -2.84 1.09
N MET A 397 -17.40 -3.83 1.42
CA MET A 397 -16.72 -4.73 0.48
C MET A 397 -16.92 -6.21 0.87
N GLU A 398 -18.04 -6.52 1.52
CA GLU A 398 -18.33 -7.84 2.07
C GLU A 398 -18.26 -8.98 1.04
N ASP A 399 -18.70 -8.76 -0.20
CA ASP A 399 -18.70 -9.76 -1.27
C ASP A 399 -17.29 -9.99 -1.85
N GLU A 400 -16.49 -8.93 -1.99
CA GLU A 400 -15.09 -9.04 -2.41
C GLU A 400 -14.24 -9.73 -1.36
N ILE A 401 -14.48 -9.50 -0.06
CA ILE A 401 -13.81 -10.22 1.02
C ILE A 401 -14.16 -11.71 0.96
N ASP A 402 -15.45 -12.04 0.88
CA ASP A 402 -15.92 -13.44 0.83
C ASP A 402 -15.37 -14.17 -0.41
N THR A 403 -15.35 -13.50 -1.57
CA THR A 403 -14.74 -14.01 -2.80
C THR A 403 -13.24 -14.24 -2.64
N ARG A 404 -12.48 -13.26 -2.12
CA ARG A 404 -11.02 -13.38 -1.94
C ARG A 404 -10.63 -14.42 -0.88
N LEU A 405 -11.47 -14.64 0.15
CA LEU A 405 -11.29 -15.76 1.09
C LEU A 405 -11.51 -17.11 0.39
N LYS A 406 -12.58 -17.26 -0.40
CA LYS A 406 -12.86 -18.50 -1.14
C LYS A 406 -11.79 -18.85 -2.17
N GLU A 407 -11.20 -17.84 -2.83
CA GLU A 407 -10.06 -18.02 -3.73
C GLU A 407 -8.81 -18.57 -3.01
N LEU A 408 -8.65 -18.25 -1.72
CA LEU A 408 -7.60 -18.78 -0.85
C LEU A 408 -7.99 -20.10 -0.15
N GLY A 409 -9.14 -20.69 -0.47
CA GLY A 409 -9.62 -21.91 0.16
C GLY A 409 -10.15 -21.73 1.59
N MET A 410 -10.52 -20.50 1.98
CA MET A 410 -11.12 -20.17 3.28
C MET A 410 -12.59 -19.73 3.12
N HIS A 411 -13.39 -19.88 4.18
CA HIS A 411 -14.61 -19.10 4.39
C HIS A 411 -14.76 -18.67 5.85
N LEU A 412 -15.28 -17.46 6.07
CA LEU A 412 -15.64 -16.97 7.41
C LEU A 412 -17.13 -17.24 7.64
N LYS A 413 -17.45 -18.04 8.67
CA LYS A 413 -18.83 -18.46 8.99
C LYS A 413 -19.12 -18.50 10.48
N ILE A 414 -20.40 -18.49 10.83
CA ILE A 414 -20.88 -18.95 12.14
C ILE A 414 -20.86 -20.49 12.15
N LEU A 415 -20.12 -21.09 13.10
CA LEU A 415 -20.18 -22.53 13.35
C LEU A 415 -21.47 -22.89 14.09
N ARG A 416 -21.75 -22.17 15.19
CA ARG A 416 -22.94 -22.35 16.03
C ARG A 416 -23.25 -21.10 16.87
N LYS A 417 -24.44 -21.08 17.44
CA LYS A 417 -24.85 -20.15 18.52
C LYS A 417 -24.63 -20.88 19.86
N LEU A 418 -24.22 -20.14 20.89
CA LEU A 418 -24.08 -20.70 22.24
C LEU A 418 -25.43 -20.68 22.97
N LYS A 419 -25.69 -21.74 23.74
CA LYS A 419 -26.88 -21.80 24.62
C LYS A 419 -26.71 -20.82 25.80
N PRO A 420 -27.79 -20.29 26.39
CA PRO A 420 -27.70 -19.32 27.49
C PRO A 420 -26.87 -19.80 28.70
N GLU A 421 -26.85 -21.12 28.94
CA GLU A 421 -26.20 -21.78 30.07
C GLU A 421 -24.70 -22.02 29.84
N GLU A 422 -24.20 -21.88 28.62
CA GLU A 422 -22.77 -22.04 28.32
C GLU A 422 -21.99 -20.85 28.90
N ASN A 423 -21.13 -21.11 29.88
CA ASN A 423 -20.22 -20.11 30.42
C ASN A 423 -18.99 -19.95 29.53
N VAL A 424 -18.67 -18.71 29.16
CA VAL A 424 -17.48 -18.36 28.37
C VAL A 424 -16.51 -17.60 29.26
N ALA A 425 -15.25 -18.01 29.29
CA ALA A 425 -14.21 -17.31 30.03
C ALA A 425 -13.81 -16.00 29.32
N TYR A 426 -13.42 -14.99 30.09
CA TYR A 426 -12.79 -13.80 29.53
C TYR A 426 -11.38 -14.16 29.03
N PRO A 427 -11.05 -13.95 27.74
CA PRO A 427 -9.81 -14.49 27.16
C PRO A 427 -8.57 -13.63 27.39
N PHE A 428 -8.72 -12.41 27.91
CA PHE A 428 -7.64 -11.43 28.03
C PHE A 428 -7.16 -11.29 29.49
N PRO A 429 -5.90 -10.91 29.74
CA PRO A 429 -5.40 -10.69 31.09
C PRO A 429 -6.09 -9.47 31.74
N GLY A 430 -6.75 -9.68 32.87
CA GLY A 430 -7.52 -8.66 33.56
C GLY A 430 -8.80 -9.20 34.19
N GLN A 431 -9.81 -8.34 34.30
CA GLN A 431 -11.12 -8.65 34.87
C GLN A 431 -12.23 -8.15 33.93
N TYR A 432 -13.13 -9.04 33.52
CA TYR A 432 -14.38 -8.65 32.86
C TYR A 432 -15.37 -8.06 33.87
N LEU A 433 -16.03 -6.97 33.50
CA LEU A 433 -16.87 -6.15 34.38
C LEU A 433 -18.29 -5.95 33.84
N LEU A 434 -18.53 -6.11 32.53
CA LEU A 434 -19.83 -5.85 31.92
C LEU A 434 -20.95 -6.70 32.56
N GLY A 435 -22.03 -6.05 32.98
CA GLY A 435 -23.16 -6.71 33.63
C GLY A 435 -22.90 -7.15 35.08
N THR A 436 -21.72 -6.86 35.64
CA THR A 436 -21.38 -7.15 37.04
C THR A 436 -21.59 -5.92 37.93
N PRO A 437 -21.97 -6.08 39.21
CA PRO A 437 -22.00 -4.97 40.18
C PRO A 437 -20.63 -4.31 40.45
N ALA A 438 -19.53 -4.94 40.01
CA ALA A 438 -18.19 -4.39 40.11
C ALA A 438 -17.94 -3.25 39.10
N ALA A 439 -18.74 -3.12 38.03
CA ALA A 439 -18.57 -2.05 37.03
C ALA A 439 -18.77 -0.66 37.64
N ASP A 440 -19.87 -0.45 38.36
CA ASP A 440 -20.26 0.86 38.93
C ASP A 440 -19.39 1.31 40.11
N THR A 441 -18.49 0.45 40.60
CA THR A 441 -17.62 0.71 41.76
C THR A 441 -16.15 0.94 41.39
N GLN A 442 -15.79 0.87 40.10
CA GLN A 442 -14.42 1.15 39.65
C GLN A 442 -14.01 2.62 39.85
N LYS A 443 -12.72 2.83 40.12
CA LYS A 443 -12.08 4.15 40.26
C LYS A 443 -10.78 4.17 39.46
N PRO A 444 -10.26 5.35 39.06
CA PRO A 444 -8.94 5.45 38.44
C PRO A 444 -7.86 4.82 39.32
N GLU A 445 -6.99 4.01 38.72
CA GLU A 445 -5.99 3.18 39.40
C GLU A 445 -4.68 3.22 38.59
N LYS A 446 -3.54 3.53 39.23
CA LYS A 446 -2.28 3.78 38.51
C LYS A 446 -1.72 2.48 37.94
N GLY A 447 -1.56 2.42 36.62
CA GLY A 447 -1.12 1.21 35.90
C GLY A 447 -2.26 0.28 35.49
N THR A 448 -3.51 0.74 35.61
CA THR A 448 -4.72 0.03 35.20
C THR A 448 -5.40 0.78 34.06
N ALA A 449 -5.77 0.06 33.00
CA ALA A 449 -6.52 0.60 31.88
C ALA A 449 -7.91 -0.04 31.81
N PHE A 450 -8.91 0.79 31.49
CA PHE A 450 -10.33 0.45 31.46
C PHE A 450 -10.78 0.28 30.01
N LEU A 451 -11.23 -0.92 29.68
CA LEU A 451 -11.69 -1.32 28.36
C LEU A 451 -13.20 -1.05 28.27
N TYR A 452 -13.64 -0.38 27.21
CA TYR A 452 -15.03 0.01 27.03
C TYR A 452 -15.59 -0.37 25.65
N THR A 453 -16.92 -0.37 25.56
CA THR A 453 -17.62 -0.29 24.29
C THR A 453 -18.56 0.91 24.27
N ILE A 454 -18.73 1.50 23.09
CA ILE A 454 -19.82 2.44 22.81
C ILE A 454 -20.71 1.76 21.80
N THR A 455 -22.03 1.73 22.02
CA THR A 455 -22.97 1.08 21.10
C THR A 455 -24.18 1.95 20.76
N SER A 456 -24.80 1.71 19.60
CA SER A 456 -26.04 2.36 19.15
C SER A 456 -27.10 1.33 18.73
N ARG A 457 -28.13 1.73 17.97
CA ARG A 457 -29.03 0.80 17.23
C ARG A 457 -28.29 0.02 16.13
N GLU A 458 -27.21 0.60 15.61
CA GLU A 458 -26.57 0.26 14.33
C GLU A 458 -25.05 0.14 14.40
N MET A 459 -24.39 0.51 15.50
CA MET A 459 -22.93 0.37 15.63
C MET A 459 -22.46 -0.17 16.98
N TRP A 460 -21.25 -0.72 16.97
CA TRP A 460 -20.37 -0.84 18.14
C TRP A 460 -19.00 -0.22 17.84
N TYR A 461 -18.38 0.32 18.87
CA TYR A 461 -17.01 0.78 18.93
C TYR A 461 -16.33 0.12 20.15
N PHE A 462 -15.05 -0.20 20.05
CA PHE A 462 -14.23 -0.72 21.15
C PHE A 462 -13.00 0.17 21.37
N GLY A 463 -12.60 0.36 22.63
CA GLY A 463 -11.32 0.99 22.96
C GLY A 463 -11.00 1.05 24.45
N TRP A 464 -9.92 1.75 24.83
CA TRP A 464 -9.51 1.93 26.24
C TRP A 464 -9.46 3.39 26.72
N SER A 465 -9.48 3.55 28.05
CA SER A 465 -9.25 4.80 28.78
C SER A 465 -8.47 4.51 30.07
N ASP A 466 -7.65 5.46 30.52
CA ASP A 466 -6.96 5.36 31.83
C ASP A 466 -7.93 5.67 33.00
N THR A 467 -9.19 5.99 32.70
CA THR A 467 -10.29 6.26 33.63
C THR A 467 -11.50 5.34 33.38
N PRO A 468 -12.20 4.87 34.42
CA PRO A 468 -13.47 4.14 34.28
C PRO A 468 -14.64 5.04 33.88
N ASP A 469 -14.53 6.37 34.04
CA ASP A 469 -15.41 7.31 33.35
C ASP A 469 -14.79 7.69 32.01
N PHE A 470 -15.41 7.16 30.95
CA PHE A 470 -15.11 7.42 29.55
C PHE A 470 -16.35 8.02 28.83
N LYS A 471 -17.42 8.37 29.55
CA LYS A 471 -18.64 8.95 28.95
C LYS A 471 -18.30 10.26 28.22
N ILE A 472 -17.43 11.07 28.85
CA ILE A 472 -16.85 12.30 28.31
C ILE A 472 -16.08 12.15 26.99
N ARG A 473 -15.78 10.92 26.51
CA ARG A 473 -15.19 10.74 25.17
C ARG A 473 -16.09 11.31 24.08
N LEU A 474 -17.42 11.19 24.22
CA LEU A 474 -18.39 11.61 23.21
C LEU A 474 -18.64 13.12 23.16
N ASP A 475 -18.13 13.89 24.11
CA ASP A 475 -18.48 15.32 24.27
C ASP A 475 -17.35 16.28 23.85
N GLY A 476 -16.21 15.74 23.40
CA GLY A 476 -15.10 16.49 22.82
C GLY A 476 -15.10 16.49 21.28
N ARG A 477 -14.46 17.50 20.68
CA ARG A 477 -14.16 17.55 19.23
C ARG A 477 -13.05 16.55 18.85
N ARG A 478 -13.32 15.25 19.00
CA ARG A 478 -12.41 14.16 18.59
C ARG A 478 -12.72 13.73 17.16
N THR A 479 -11.72 13.13 16.51
CA THR A 479 -11.80 12.56 15.16
C THR A 479 -11.80 11.03 15.16
N ASP A 480 -12.17 10.40 16.28
CA ASP A 480 -12.35 8.94 16.35
C ASP A 480 -13.72 8.51 15.79
N GLY A 481 -13.84 7.24 15.40
CA GLY A 481 -15.02 6.73 14.70
C GLY A 481 -16.34 6.78 15.50
N ALA A 482 -16.29 6.87 16.83
CA ALA A 482 -17.49 7.04 17.65
C ALA A 482 -17.93 8.51 17.69
N SER A 483 -16.98 9.44 17.82
CA SER A 483 -17.26 10.88 17.71
C SER A 483 -17.72 11.27 16.29
N GLU A 484 -17.17 10.66 15.24
CA GLU A 484 -17.60 10.92 13.85
C GLU A 484 -19.01 10.39 13.58
N TYR A 485 -19.34 9.18 14.06
CA TYR A 485 -20.70 8.64 14.00
C TYR A 485 -21.71 9.55 14.74
N LYS A 486 -21.37 10.04 15.94
CA LYS A 486 -22.19 11.02 16.68
C LYS A 486 -22.40 12.28 15.84
N ARG A 487 -21.32 12.88 15.35
CA ARG A 487 -21.32 14.14 14.57
C ARG A 487 -22.19 14.05 13.32
N ILE A 488 -22.04 12.98 12.53
CA ILE A 488 -22.80 12.80 11.28
C ILE A 488 -24.28 12.50 11.57
N THR A 489 -24.58 11.63 12.54
CA THR A 489 -25.98 11.30 12.84
C THR A 489 -26.74 12.44 13.51
N GLU A 490 -26.11 13.25 14.37
CA GLU A 490 -26.69 14.49 14.93
C GLU A 490 -26.86 15.59 13.86
N ALA A 491 -25.98 15.66 12.85
CA ALA A 491 -26.15 16.59 11.73
C ALA A 491 -27.32 16.20 10.80
N ARG A 492 -27.67 14.91 10.72
CA ARG A 492 -28.75 14.38 9.87
C ARG A 492 -30.14 14.38 10.51
N THR A 493 -30.33 14.83 11.75
CA THR A 493 -31.66 14.94 12.37
C THR A 493 -32.44 16.17 11.89
N TYR A 494 -32.65 16.26 10.59
CA TYR A 494 -33.46 17.29 9.92
C TYR A 494 -34.26 16.65 8.78
N PRO A 495 -35.57 16.93 8.62
CA PRO A 495 -36.41 17.84 9.40
C PRO A 495 -36.68 17.35 10.85
N PRO A 496 -37.15 18.24 11.76
CA PRO A 496 -37.43 17.88 13.14
C PRO A 496 -38.48 16.77 13.27
N GLY A 497 -38.17 15.75 14.08
CA GLY A 497 -39.03 14.59 14.34
C GLY A 497 -38.26 13.27 14.45
N ILE A 498 -37.06 13.20 13.83
CA ILE A 498 -36.14 12.06 13.95
C ILE A 498 -35.13 12.36 15.06
N ASN A 499 -35.06 11.52 16.09
CA ASN A 499 -34.01 11.58 17.11
C ASN A 499 -32.77 10.79 16.67
N ALA A 500 -31.58 11.32 16.96
CA ALA A 500 -30.31 10.65 16.64
C ALA A 500 -30.18 9.31 17.39
N PRO A 501 -29.46 8.30 16.83
CA PRO A 501 -29.28 7.01 17.50
C PRO A 501 -28.51 7.14 18.81
N THR A 502 -29.23 7.03 19.95
CA THR A 502 -28.64 7.19 21.29
C THR A 502 -27.44 6.27 21.51
N LEU A 503 -26.26 6.88 21.67
CA LEU A 503 -25.04 6.19 22.03
C LEU A 503 -25.05 5.78 23.50
N THR A 504 -24.62 4.55 23.77
CA THR A 504 -24.53 3.98 25.13
C THR A 504 -23.10 3.54 25.40
N CYS A 505 -22.47 4.20 26.37
CA CYS A 505 -21.12 3.94 26.84
C CYS A 505 -21.14 2.89 27.98
N SER A 506 -20.51 1.73 27.76
CA SER A 506 -20.53 0.58 28.69
C SER A 506 -19.12 0.09 29.01
N LEU A 507 -18.81 -0.06 30.30
CA LEU A 507 -17.52 -0.56 30.77
C LEU A 507 -17.47 -2.08 30.54
N LEU A 508 -16.48 -2.55 29.78
CA LEU A 508 -16.33 -3.98 29.47
C LEU A 508 -15.49 -4.70 30.51
N ALA A 509 -14.32 -4.15 30.82
CA ALA A 509 -13.28 -4.84 31.58
C ALA A 509 -12.22 -3.85 32.09
N LYS A 510 -11.28 -4.34 32.91
CA LYS A 510 -10.02 -3.66 33.21
C LYS A 510 -8.82 -4.59 33.05
N CYS A 511 -7.69 -4.04 32.66
CA CYS A 511 -6.42 -4.74 32.38
C CYS A 511 -5.23 -3.93 32.92
N ALA A 512 -4.02 -4.50 32.87
CA ALA A 512 -2.81 -3.73 33.16
C ALA A 512 -2.46 -2.82 31.99
N ASP A 513 -1.89 -1.65 32.28
CA ASP A 513 -1.61 -0.58 31.30
C ASP A 513 -0.81 -1.08 30.07
N LYS A 514 0.20 -1.92 30.31
CA LYS A 514 1.04 -2.58 29.29
C LYS A 514 0.28 -3.47 28.29
N ASP A 515 -0.91 -3.94 28.63
CA ASP A 515 -1.66 -4.93 27.84
C ASP A 515 -2.78 -4.25 27.01
N LYS A 516 -3.09 -2.97 27.28
CA LYS A 516 -4.32 -2.30 26.82
C LYS A 516 -4.44 -2.19 25.30
N GLU A 517 -3.36 -1.84 24.61
CA GLU A 517 -3.33 -1.70 23.15
C GLU A 517 -3.50 -3.06 22.45
N THR A 518 -2.82 -4.09 22.96
CA THR A 518 -2.92 -5.47 22.47
C THR A 518 -4.33 -6.04 22.65
N ILE A 519 -5.01 -5.73 23.76
CA ILE A 519 -6.38 -6.17 24.00
C ILE A 519 -7.37 -5.36 23.14
N GLU A 520 -7.19 -4.05 23.03
CA GLU A 520 -7.98 -3.18 22.15
C GLU A 520 -7.90 -3.67 20.69
N ALA A 521 -6.70 -3.96 20.17
CA ALA A 521 -6.52 -4.48 18.82
C ALA A 521 -7.32 -5.78 18.58
N LYS A 522 -7.32 -6.72 19.53
CA LYS A 522 -8.11 -7.96 19.46
C LYS A 522 -9.62 -7.70 19.56
N MET A 523 -10.06 -6.79 20.42
CA MET A 523 -11.47 -6.38 20.54
C MET A 523 -11.98 -5.68 19.27
N ILE A 524 -11.14 -4.83 18.66
CA ILE A 524 -11.43 -4.15 17.39
C ILE A 524 -11.60 -5.14 16.24
N ILE A 525 -10.67 -6.09 16.09
CA ILE A 525 -10.78 -7.16 15.07
C ILE A 525 -12.02 -8.04 15.34
N SER A 526 -12.31 -8.34 16.61
CA SER A 526 -13.52 -9.06 17.00
C SER A 526 -14.80 -8.33 16.56
N GLY A 527 -14.84 -7.00 16.74
CA GLY A 527 -15.91 -6.14 16.26
C GLY A 527 -16.06 -6.12 14.74
N TYR A 528 -14.95 -6.17 14.00
CA TYR A 528 -14.98 -6.25 12.54
C TYR A 528 -15.47 -7.62 12.04
N ILE A 529 -15.02 -8.73 12.64
CA ILE A 529 -15.51 -10.08 12.34
C ILE A 529 -17.01 -10.20 12.65
N ALA A 530 -17.47 -9.65 13.78
CA ALA A 530 -18.89 -9.60 14.12
C ALA A 530 -19.71 -8.76 13.12
N TYR A 531 -19.10 -7.75 12.49
CA TYR A 531 -19.73 -6.94 11.45
C TYR A 531 -19.86 -7.72 10.13
N LEU A 532 -18.79 -8.42 9.73
CA LEU A 532 -18.78 -9.31 8.55
C LEU A 532 -19.77 -10.46 8.71
N LEU A 533 -19.90 -11.06 9.90
CA LEU A 533 -20.91 -12.08 10.19
C LEU A 533 -22.33 -11.52 10.38
N GLY A 534 -22.53 -10.21 10.19
CA GLY A 534 -23.85 -9.57 10.25
C GLY A 534 -24.53 -9.68 11.62
N LEU A 535 -23.77 -9.64 12.70
CA LEU A 535 -24.31 -9.79 14.06
C LEU A 535 -25.06 -8.52 14.52
N ARG A 536 -25.91 -8.68 15.53
CA ARG A 536 -26.69 -7.59 16.16
C ARG A 536 -26.02 -7.12 17.45
N ASN A 537 -26.28 -5.89 17.91
CA ASN A 537 -25.79 -5.38 19.19
C ASN A 537 -26.33 -6.27 20.33
N PRO A 538 -25.47 -7.00 21.07
CA PRO A 538 -25.90 -7.93 22.11
C PRO A 538 -26.40 -7.21 23.37
N LEU A 539 -26.11 -5.91 23.53
CA LEU A 539 -26.53 -5.09 24.66
C LEU A 539 -27.90 -4.43 24.44
N ARG A 540 -28.64 -4.86 23.41
CA ARG A 540 -29.99 -4.39 23.09
C ARG A 540 -30.96 -5.55 22.88
N PRO A 541 -32.26 -5.38 23.22
CA PRO A 541 -33.30 -6.33 22.84
C PRO A 541 -33.25 -6.65 21.34
N GLN A 542 -33.32 -7.93 20.99
CA GLN A 542 -33.06 -8.42 19.62
C GLN A 542 -34.01 -7.82 18.56
N ASN A 543 -35.22 -7.46 18.97
CA ASN A 543 -36.24 -6.75 18.18
C ASN A 543 -35.99 -5.24 18.01
N ARG A 544 -34.99 -4.66 18.68
CA ARG A 544 -34.61 -3.23 18.66
C ARG A 544 -33.16 -2.98 18.21
N SER A 545 -32.45 -4.01 17.76
CA SER A 545 -31.12 -3.90 17.14
C SER A 545 -31.19 -4.22 15.64
N ALA A 546 -30.55 -3.40 14.83
CA ALA A 546 -30.18 -3.75 13.46
C ALA A 546 -29.01 -4.76 13.46
N ARG A 547 -28.56 -5.19 12.27
CA ARG A 547 -27.24 -5.78 12.08
C ARG A 547 -26.20 -4.67 12.08
N CYS A 548 -25.33 -4.64 13.07
CA CYS A 548 -24.53 -3.44 13.32
C CYS A 548 -23.25 -3.39 12.49
N TYR A 549 -22.69 -2.19 12.38
CA TYR A 549 -21.36 -1.88 11.88
C TYR A 549 -20.35 -1.82 13.03
N SER A 550 -19.10 -2.12 12.73
CA SER A 550 -17.98 -1.68 13.56
C SER A 550 -17.59 -0.28 13.12
N THR A 551 -17.38 0.66 14.06
CA THR A 551 -16.94 2.04 13.73
C THR A 551 -15.45 2.29 13.97
N ASN A 552 -14.71 1.31 14.52
CA ASN A 552 -13.26 1.33 14.52
C ASN A 552 -12.75 1.20 13.06
N LYS A 553 -11.98 2.19 12.58
CA LYS A 553 -11.62 2.31 11.15
C LYS A 553 -10.40 1.47 10.73
N CYS A 554 -9.51 1.16 11.66
CA CYS A 554 -8.30 0.39 11.41
C CYS A 554 -7.78 -0.31 12.67
N VAL A 555 -6.75 -1.14 12.51
CA VAL A 555 -5.99 -1.77 13.61
C VAL A 555 -4.49 -1.81 13.27
N LEU A 556 -3.62 -1.76 14.27
CA LEU A 556 -2.17 -1.96 14.12
C LEU A 556 -1.85 -3.46 14.14
N LEU A 557 -1.28 -4.00 13.06
CA LEU A 557 -1.06 -5.45 12.93
C LEU A 557 0.10 -5.96 13.81
N SER A 558 1.01 -5.07 14.19
CA SER A 558 2.12 -5.35 15.13
C SER A 558 1.65 -5.78 16.52
N LEU A 559 0.43 -5.37 16.92
CA LEU A 559 -0.20 -5.77 18.19
C LEU A 559 -0.83 -7.17 18.14
N ILE A 560 -0.87 -7.81 16.96
CA ILE A 560 -1.50 -9.12 16.74
C ILE A 560 -0.43 -10.21 16.69
N GLY A 561 -0.16 -10.80 17.85
CA GLY A 561 0.74 -11.96 18.00
C GLY A 561 0.15 -13.28 17.45
N PRO A 562 0.95 -14.36 17.42
CA PRO A 562 0.48 -15.72 17.14
C PRO A 562 -0.63 -16.13 18.13
N GLY A 563 -1.57 -16.98 17.69
CA GLY A 563 -2.66 -17.49 18.52
C GLY A 563 -3.81 -16.51 18.80
N ALA A 564 -3.70 -15.24 18.40
CA ALA A 564 -4.70 -14.20 18.68
C ALA A 564 -6.12 -14.53 18.18
N TRP A 565 -6.25 -15.36 17.14
CA TRP A 565 -7.53 -15.87 16.66
C TRP A 565 -8.33 -16.61 17.73
N SER A 566 -7.69 -17.40 18.60
CA SER A 566 -8.36 -18.10 19.69
C SER A 566 -8.98 -17.12 20.69
N GLU A 567 -8.22 -16.10 21.11
CA GLU A 567 -8.71 -15.05 22.01
C GLU A 567 -9.85 -14.23 21.37
N ILE A 568 -9.75 -13.94 20.08
CA ILE A 568 -10.78 -13.26 19.28
C ILE A 568 -12.06 -14.11 19.23
N CYS A 569 -11.98 -15.40 18.90
CA CYS A 569 -13.11 -16.32 18.93
C CYS A 569 -13.77 -16.38 20.31
N GLN A 570 -12.98 -16.46 21.39
CA GLN A 570 -13.51 -16.49 22.77
C GLN A 570 -14.15 -15.16 23.17
N PHE A 571 -13.62 -14.01 22.75
CA PHE A 571 -14.28 -12.72 22.99
C PHE A 571 -15.58 -12.59 22.20
N ILE A 572 -15.65 -13.12 20.97
CA ILE A 572 -16.90 -13.14 20.19
C ILE A 572 -17.94 -14.07 20.83
N LYS A 573 -17.54 -15.24 21.32
CA LYS A 573 -18.37 -16.16 22.12
C LYS A 573 -18.91 -15.49 23.38
N LEU A 574 -18.08 -14.72 24.09
CA LEU A 574 -18.46 -14.02 25.31
C LEU A 574 -19.46 -12.88 25.04
N PHE A 575 -19.16 -12.01 24.06
CA PHE A 575 -19.91 -10.77 23.86
C PHE A 575 -21.16 -10.97 22.99
N TRP A 576 -21.10 -11.76 21.90
CA TRP A 576 -22.25 -11.99 21.00
C TRP A 576 -22.94 -13.36 21.15
N ARG A 577 -22.41 -14.28 22.00
CA ARG A 577 -22.92 -15.66 22.14
C ARG A 577 -22.91 -16.47 20.84
N VAL A 578 -21.91 -16.22 19.98
CA VAL A 578 -21.71 -16.84 18.67
C VAL A 578 -20.30 -17.43 18.59
N GLU A 579 -20.16 -18.59 17.97
CA GLU A 579 -18.88 -19.22 17.67
C GLU A 579 -18.49 -18.97 16.20
N PRO A 580 -17.55 -18.04 15.92
CA PRO A 580 -17.04 -17.79 14.58
C PRO A 580 -15.96 -18.80 14.21
N MET A 581 -15.91 -19.19 12.93
CA MET A 581 -14.95 -20.13 12.38
C MET A 581 -14.40 -19.62 11.05
N LEU A 582 -13.08 -19.73 10.87
CA LEU A 582 -12.46 -19.79 9.56
C LEU A 582 -12.41 -21.27 9.16
N GLY A 583 -13.30 -21.65 8.25
CA GLY A 583 -13.37 -23.02 7.73
C GLY A 583 -12.64 -23.11 6.40
N LYS A 584 -12.32 -24.34 5.99
CA LYS A 584 -11.86 -24.64 4.63
C LYS A 584 -13.03 -24.51 3.66
N PHE A 585 -12.82 -23.78 2.58
CA PHE A 585 -13.73 -23.70 1.45
C PHE A 585 -13.23 -24.67 0.38
N GLU A 586 -13.81 -25.87 0.33
CA GLU A 586 -13.56 -26.78 -0.77
C GLU A 586 -14.19 -26.22 -2.04
N LYS A 587 -13.33 -25.84 -2.98
CA LYS A 587 -13.75 -25.39 -4.31
C LYS A 587 -14.42 -26.56 -5.02
N GLN A 588 -15.76 -26.61 -5.00
CA GLN A 588 -16.53 -27.60 -5.73
C GLN A 588 -16.22 -27.50 -7.22
N LEU A 589 -15.28 -28.35 -7.66
CA LEU A 589 -15.11 -28.72 -9.05
C LEU A 589 -16.46 -29.27 -9.52
N ARG A 590 -17.18 -28.48 -10.32
CA ARG A 590 -18.39 -28.94 -11.01
C ARG A 590 -17.97 -29.99 -12.03
N SER A 591 -17.86 -31.23 -11.60
CA SER A 591 -17.62 -32.44 -12.41
C SER A 591 -18.81 -32.81 -13.31
N LYS A 592 -19.65 -31.82 -13.67
CA LYS A 592 -20.58 -31.89 -14.81
C LYS A 592 -19.79 -31.81 -16.13
N ASN A 593 -19.05 -32.89 -16.39
CA ASN A 593 -18.55 -33.36 -17.69
C ASN A 593 -17.80 -34.71 -17.58
N ARG A 594 -17.58 -35.26 -16.37
CA ARG A 594 -16.88 -36.57 -16.18
C ARG A 594 -17.81 -37.71 -15.76
N VAL A 595 -19.03 -37.72 -16.33
CA VAL A 595 -20.01 -38.82 -16.25
C VAL A 595 -20.71 -38.96 -17.62
N LYS A 596 -19.92 -38.81 -18.70
CA LYS A 596 -20.36 -38.89 -20.11
C LYS A 596 -19.24 -39.28 -21.10
N MET A 597 -18.09 -39.75 -20.61
CA MET A 597 -17.08 -40.47 -21.42
C MET A 597 -17.01 -41.94 -21.00
N ASP A 598 -17.09 -42.19 -19.70
CA ASP A 598 -17.06 -43.51 -19.06
C ASP A 598 -18.28 -44.43 -19.40
N GLU A 599 -19.22 -43.96 -20.23
CA GLU A 599 -20.33 -44.74 -20.83
C GLU A 599 -20.31 -44.70 -22.38
N ALA A 600 -19.23 -44.22 -23.01
CA ALA A 600 -19.11 -44.00 -24.45
C ALA A 600 -17.88 -44.66 -25.10
N GLU A 601 -16.97 -45.25 -24.33
CA GLU A 601 -15.73 -45.90 -24.84
C GLU A 601 -15.82 -47.44 -24.94
N GLU A 602 -17.04 -48.03 -24.91
CA GLU A 602 -17.29 -49.46 -25.21
C GLU A 602 -18.14 -49.68 -26.49
N GLN A 603 -17.89 -48.91 -27.56
CA GLN A 603 -18.38 -49.26 -28.92
C GLN A 603 -17.74 -48.45 -30.07
N SER A 604 -16.59 -48.92 -30.59
CA SER A 604 -16.37 -49.21 -32.02
C SER A 604 -14.88 -49.30 -32.38
N ASP A 605 -14.36 -50.52 -32.58
CA ASP A 605 -13.18 -50.73 -33.42
C ASP A 605 -13.55 -50.49 -34.90
N GLY A 606 -12.65 -49.94 -35.72
CA GLY A 606 -12.82 -49.93 -37.17
C GLY A 606 -12.09 -48.83 -37.95
N GLU A 607 -10.89 -49.16 -38.44
CA GLU A 607 -10.26 -48.67 -39.69
C GLU A 607 -9.89 -47.17 -39.83
N ASP A 608 -9.01 -46.75 -40.74
CA ASP A 608 -7.56 -47.02 -40.89
C ASP A 608 -6.94 -45.89 -41.78
N GLU A 609 -5.66 -45.98 -42.13
CA GLU A 609 -4.94 -45.29 -43.23
C GLU A 609 -4.81 -43.73 -43.26
N SER A 610 -3.57 -43.26 -43.03
CA SER A 610 -2.83 -42.28 -43.89
C SER A 610 -3.28 -40.79 -43.96
N SER A 611 -2.47 -39.82 -44.43
CA SER A 611 -1.00 -39.58 -44.38
C SER A 611 -0.65 -38.17 -44.89
N GLU A 612 0.55 -37.67 -44.52
CA GLU A 612 1.31 -36.58 -45.19
C GLU A 612 0.80 -35.12 -45.10
N ASP A 613 1.74 -34.20 -45.36
CA ASP A 613 1.67 -32.74 -45.18
C ASP A 613 1.19 -31.98 -46.45
N GLU A 614 0.71 -30.74 -46.30
CA GLU A 614 1.40 -29.52 -46.82
C GLU A 614 0.59 -28.21 -46.60
N ASP A 615 1.26 -27.06 -46.77
CA ASP A 615 0.70 -25.72 -46.66
C ASP A 615 -0.34 -25.39 -47.77
N TYR A 616 -1.45 -24.74 -47.42
CA TYR A 616 -2.19 -23.93 -48.40
C TYR A 616 -2.91 -22.68 -47.84
N ASN A 617 -2.88 -21.62 -48.63
CA ASN A 617 -3.51 -20.32 -48.35
C ASN A 617 -4.01 -19.70 -49.68
N PRO A 618 -5.32 -19.42 -49.80
CA PRO A 618 -5.82 -18.52 -50.83
C PRO A 618 -6.62 -17.34 -50.26
N ALA A 619 -6.02 -16.14 -50.28
CA ALA A 619 -6.80 -14.92 -50.38
C ALA A 619 -7.42 -14.84 -51.80
N LYS A 620 -8.62 -15.40 -51.98
CA LYS A 620 -9.41 -15.31 -53.22
C LYS A 620 -10.91 -15.45 -52.94
N ASP A 621 -11.57 -14.31 -52.71
CA ASP A 621 -12.96 -14.12 -53.15
C ASP A 621 -13.25 -12.63 -53.37
N MET A 622 -13.13 -12.20 -54.63
CA MET A 622 -13.39 -10.83 -55.10
C MET A 622 -13.87 -10.92 -56.55
N HIS A 623 -15.19 -10.79 -56.77
CA HIS A 623 -15.82 -9.89 -57.76
C HIS A 623 -17.27 -10.27 -58.08
N ASN A 624 -18.22 -9.44 -57.64
CA ASN A 624 -19.01 -8.52 -58.50
C ASN A 624 -19.93 -7.66 -57.59
N GLN A 625 -20.03 -6.33 -57.76
CA GLN A 625 -20.76 -5.57 -58.80
C GLN A 625 -22.28 -5.82 -58.76
N ASN A 626 -23.18 -4.81 -58.77
CA ASN A 626 -23.00 -3.35 -58.91
C ASN A 626 -24.25 -2.58 -58.36
N GLU A 627 -24.34 -1.25 -58.64
CA GLU A 627 -25.52 -0.35 -58.45
C GLU A 627 -25.79 0.06 -56.96
N SER A 628 -25.83 1.35 -56.53
CA SER A 628 -26.52 2.61 -56.94
C SER A 628 -28.02 2.65 -56.52
N SER A 629 -28.61 3.73 -55.98
CA SER A 629 -28.22 5.16 -55.89
C SER A 629 -28.94 5.95 -54.75
N GLU A 630 -28.36 7.12 -54.42
CA GLU A 630 -28.91 8.40 -53.87
C GLU A 630 -30.34 8.56 -53.29
N SER A 631 -30.41 9.37 -52.21
CA SER A 631 -31.50 10.29 -51.73
C SER A 631 -32.89 9.72 -51.34
N ASP A 632 -33.82 10.43 -50.68
CA ASP A 632 -33.89 11.84 -50.22
C ASP A 632 -34.74 12.05 -48.92
N VAL A 633 -34.92 13.32 -48.51
CA VAL A 633 -35.61 13.86 -47.30
C VAL A 633 -37.13 13.57 -47.19
N GLY A 634 -37.64 13.44 -45.95
CA GLY A 634 -39.08 13.52 -45.63
C GLY A 634 -39.41 13.76 -44.14
N LEU A 635 -40.27 14.74 -43.83
CA LEU A 635 -40.72 15.15 -42.48
C LEU A 635 -42.24 14.91 -42.27
N PHE A 636 -42.77 15.37 -41.11
CA PHE A 636 -44.17 15.44 -40.58
C PHE A 636 -44.35 14.53 -39.32
N THR A 637 -44.44 15.00 -38.06
CA THR A 637 -45.37 15.95 -37.34
C THR A 637 -46.84 15.50 -37.34
N ASP A 638 -47.61 15.40 -36.25
CA ASP A 638 -47.40 15.55 -34.77
C ASP A 638 -48.39 14.54 -34.06
N ALA A 639 -49.00 14.63 -32.86
CA ALA A 639 -49.22 15.69 -31.85
C ALA A 639 -49.70 15.15 -30.46
N GLU A 640 -50.08 16.09 -29.59
CA GLU A 640 -50.95 16.12 -28.38
C GLU A 640 -51.75 14.86 -27.90
N SER A 641 -52.26 14.74 -26.64
CA SER A 641 -51.87 15.06 -25.24
C SER A 641 -53.12 15.11 -24.30
N VAL A 642 -52.92 15.19 -22.97
CA VAL A 642 -53.85 15.71 -21.91
C VAL A 642 -54.90 14.77 -21.21
N ALA A 643 -55.03 14.99 -19.89
CA ALA A 643 -56.16 14.75 -18.94
C ALA A 643 -56.54 13.35 -18.41
N SER A 644 -55.85 12.98 -17.32
CA SER A 644 -56.39 12.58 -16.00
C SER A 644 -57.91 12.55 -15.68
N GLY A 645 -58.30 11.51 -14.93
CA GLY A 645 -59.35 11.51 -13.90
C GLY A 645 -59.64 10.07 -13.40
N SER A 646 -60.20 9.76 -12.23
CA SER A 646 -60.37 10.40 -10.91
C SER A 646 -61.42 9.57 -10.14
N ASN A 647 -61.27 9.39 -8.82
CA ASN A 647 -62.18 8.67 -7.90
C ASN A 647 -62.19 7.12 -8.02
N GLY A 648 -62.35 6.36 -6.92
CA GLY A 648 -62.34 6.81 -5.52
C GLY A 648 -62.69 5.74 -4.48
N SER A 649 -62.42 6.10 -3.21
CA SER A 649 -63.09 5.69 -1.96
C SER A 649 -63.48 4.21 -1.70
N GLY A 650 -62.89 3.64 -0.64
CA GLY A 650 -63.40 2.45 0.04
C GLY A 650 -62.74 2.28 1.41
N SER A 651 -63.48 2.57 2.49
CA SER A 651 -63.07 2.26 3.87
C SER A 651 -63.57 0.86 4.26
N ASP A 652 -62.94 0.25 5.27
CA ASP A 652 -63.60 0.05 6.57
C ASP A 652 -62.60 -0.48 7.61
N SER A 653 -63.05 -0.59 8.86
CA SER A 653 -62.20 -0.76 10.06
C SER A 653 -62.53 -2.04 10.80
N TYR A 654 -61.52 -2.68 11.43
CA TYR A 654 -61.58 -3.28 12.77
C TYR A 654 -60.18 -3.48 13.35
#